data_AF-A0A969FWX1-F1
#
_entry.id   AF-A0A969FWX1-F1
#
_cell.length_a   1.000
_cell.length_b   1.000
_cell.length_c   1.000
_cell.angle_alpha   90.00
_cell.angle_beta   90.00
_cell.angle_gamma   90.00
#
_symmetry.space_group_name_H-M   'P 1'
#
loop_
_entity.id
_entity.type
_entity.pdbx_description
1 polymer ?
#
loop_
_entity_poly.entity_id
_entity_poly.type
_entity_poly.pdbx_seq_one_letter_code
_entity_poly.pdbx_strand_id
1 'polypeptide(L)'
;MIIEFPVLHQQSALASRAPAQTVPALLEHTTVSDWQTGQHDAGSTITHTRDGELALTPQTVDMLPWSELVETPLPTALHDHELLTVNDSLYLIGGESSTGISASVHRAVIGANGSLLPWQPLPSLPEPRSLHRVVQAGNSLLVVGGVANNEPDEVPSVIYRAVLTADGGLSDWEALPAPILPSRLEEAGVVVVNGSLFVIGGTSAESEVLNTVYRAALRADGTPHTWEIQQPLPIGLEDYALAAQGECLFAVGGNTAANISNQVYSARVDAAEGITIWHELVSNRLPVQRKSHTATIIGGSLVAIGGNNGLPDNDGETVYRAAIHTDCTLDPWEEWTDQALPRQLVNHAAAAANGFLFVAGGNRYGNSELYDIIYRAALVPERYPGNWQHATTEEQHLPAGLSGHAAAINDDILLVTGGSSSGSIQTQVYASSALTCGLPGAWYTVSPLPQPLHEHGTVATGARFWTIGGNDGQADQRTVYTADVQADGSLHAWETHPCALPQSLSSLAAVVIDDAIYLSGGRSGYEEQAHIYRLQTDSADTGTCWQTVGTLPVPLAEHAMTYANGSLFVSGGVTDAGGDLLDTVYTAPVLDDGTIGAWQELTSSALPMKLRSHSMLAIHSYLYLAGGMDGGLPLARHELFRAPVLDDGTIGAWQELTSSALPDSRYNHAAVATDLYLGIIGGRHNEQDTADILVAPLYAAAQQATSTGEFDLGRVQNIGELTWHVRGDPGVALEVRCRIADESGVYGSWSSAGTDRHLAIYNRGRYVQYLLQVTNPASGVQAIDAIRLSYGAVGDFVRVVDEDGANVAGAAIYLNGDLLGTTNQQGVLAPEYMPPGRSADDHLVVLNRVHEQATARDAHHTEQNDSPANWSYRTYLTSLVISDTGTLSAVAPQSGGQIIQVQRESPLILFNLVISLEWNADDAYLEEIAQAMSFAADYLFDISDGQMAFERVAIYDNAAHWVDADIQISTKNIVRPHAYIGGITGDDPVHVIRIGRHWDGRTGNSGPWDEPEGYRTLVHEFGHYALYLYDEYFYYLEKDNGELERLPGACTRSERHQGDDTINASIMDYQYHSSELGARGVSGMWESLCEQTEQWRLNGESDWETVQRFYSDTHELPRWLIRTPQDRGAVMAGPERFPTHWLPFPVIELHNGETSGLSLDLTVLNPRGQPHPGALVTLETLQQGVRQPIDQGLTNGAGQITIMAHSKAMCCVPVRSMVR
;
A
#
# COMPACT_ATOMS: atom_id res chain seq x y z
N MET A 1 36.87 -19.82 25.19
CA MET A 1 36.85 -20.86 26.24
C MET A 1 35.98 -20.33 27.37
N ILE A 2 35.00 -21.14 27.79
CA ILE A 2 33.78 -20.86 28.56
C ILE A 2 34.06 -20.42 30.02
N ILE A 3 33.08 -19.78 30.69
CA ILE A 3 32.54 -20.04 32.07
C ILE A 3 31.78 -18.76 32.52
N GLU A 4 30.44 -18.71 32.52
CA GLU A 4 29.42 -19.27 33.46
C GLU A 4 29.14 -18.46 34.75
N PHE A 5 27.84 -18.31 35.02
CA PHE A 5 27.15 -17.62 36.13
C PHE A 5 27.41 -18.22 37.52
N PRO A 6 26.91 -17.57 38.59
CA PRO A 6 26.12 -18.35 39.56
C PRO A 6 24.82 -17.68 40.07
N VAL A 7 23.87 -18.58 40.33
CA VAL A 7 22.57 -18.45 41.03
C VAL A 7 22.78 -18.44 42.56
N LEU A 8 21.89 -17.82 43.36
CA LEU A 8 21.41 -18.40 44.63
C LEU A 8 20.14 -17.73 45.24
N HIS A 9 19.27 -18.62 45.72
CA HIS A 9 17.99 -18.55 46.44
C HIS A 9 17.83 -17.65 47.69
N GLN A 10 16.57 -17.27 48.01
CA GLN A 10 15.71 -17.81 49.11
C GLN A 10 14.47 -16.87 49.30
N GLN A 11 13.22 -17.28 49.08
CA GLN A 11 12.26 -18.12 49.85
C GLN A 11 11.52 -17.48 51.05
N SER A 12 10.18 -17.63 50.96
CA SER A 12 9.15 -17.85 52.01
C SER A 12 8.44 -16.61 52.62
N ALA A 13 7.16 -16.63 53.03
CA ALA A 13 5.95 -17.44 52.82
C ALA A 13 4.84 -16.88 53.76
N LEU A 14 3.60 -17.41 53.62
CA LEU A 14 2.47 -17.49 54.60
C LEU A 14 1.38 -16.40 54.50
N ALA A 15 0.07 -16.66 54.63
CA ALA A 15 -0.72 -17.89 54.74
C ALA A 15 -2.24 -17.62 54.62
N SER A 16 -2.95 -18.58 53.99
CA SER A 16 -4.33 -19.11 54.13
C SER A 16 -5.38 -18.49 55.07
N ARG A 17 -6.66 -18.45 54.63
CA ARG A 17 -7.80 -19.32 55.06
C ARG A 17 -9.17 -18.94 54.44
N ALA A 18 -9.91 -19.96 53.95
CA ALA A 18 -11.34 -19.98 53.51
C ALA A 18 -12.32 -20.19 54.72
N PRO A 19 -13.69 -20.26 54.67
CA PRO A 19 -14.59 -20.83 53.61
C PRO A 19 -16.07 -20.30 53.41
N ALA A 20 -16.67 -20.71 52.27
CA ALA A 20 -18.08 -21.10 51.88
C ALA A 20 -19.41 -20.48 52.44
N GLN A 21 -20.37 -20.10 51.55
CA GLN A 21 -21.77 -20.63 51.39
C GLN A 21 -22.73 -19.84 50.41
N THR A 22 -23.26 -20.54 49.38
CA THR A 22 -24.55 -20.53 48.60
C THR A 22 -25.51 -19.30 48.33
N VAL A 23 -25.66 -18.92 47.02
CA VAL A 23 -26.83 -18.69 46.05
C VAL A 23 -28.15 -17.96 46.51
N PRO A 24 -28.88 -17.03 45.77
CA PRO A 24 -29.22 -16.95 44.30
C PRO A 24 -29.28 -15.57 43.56
N ALA A 25 -29.35 -15.66 42.21
CA ALA A 25 -29.78 -14.76 41.11
C ALA A 25 -30.29 -13.31 41.34
N LEU A 26 -29.78 -12.35 40.54
CA LEU A 26 -30.53 -11.37 39.73
C LEU A 26 -29.57 -10.53 38.85
N LEU A 27 -29.99 -10.24 37.62
CA LEU A 27 -29.28 -9.48 36.58
C LEU A 27 -29.02 -8.03 36.99
N GLU A 28 -27.77 -7.56 36.92
CA GLU A 28 -27.42 -6.14 36.76
C GLU A 28 -26.16 -6.01 35.88
N HIS A 29 -26.18 -4.98 35.03
CA HIS A 29 -25.11 -4.55 34.12
C HIS A 29 -23.79 -4.27 34.86
N THR A 30 -22.69 -4.90 34.45
CA THR A 30 -21.33 -4.50 34.88
C THR A 30 -20.70 -3.56 33.87
N THR A 31 -20.51 -2.31 34.28
CA THR A 31 -19.59 -1.34 33.68
C THR A 31 -18.13 -1.74 33.90
N VAL A 32 -17.32 -1.40 32.90
CA VAL A 32 -15.86 -1.32 32.81
C VAL A 32 -15.12 -1.06 34.13
N SER A 33 -14.24 -1.98 34.52
CA SER A 33 -13.02 -1.66 35.27
C SER A 33 -12.03 -2.82 35.19
N ASP A 34 -10.96 -2.68 34.40
CA ASP A 34 -9.64 -3.28 34.66
C ASP A 34 -8.60 -2.74 33.67
N TRP A 35 -8.09 -1.55 33.96
CA TRP A 35 -6.76 -1.10 33.56
C TRP A 35 -6.22 -0.21 34.70
N GLN A 36 -5.63 -0.84 35.71
CA GLN A 36 -5.02 -0.11 36.83
C GLN A 36 -3.79 0.67 36.35
N THR A 37 -3.77 1.96 36.70
CA THR A 37 -2.66 2.89 36.58
C THR A 37 -1.49 2.47 37.48
N GLY A 38 -0.32 2.19 36.90
CA GLY A 38 0.95 2.12 37.63
C GLY A 38 1.66 3.48 37.60
N GLN A 39 1.98 4.03 38.77
CA GLN A 39 2.92 5.16 38.91
C GLN A 39 4.37 4.66 38.75
N HIS A 40 5.23 5.38 38.01
CA HIS A 40 6.43 6.08 38.53
C HIS A 40 7.38 6.64 37.43
N ASP A 41 7.80 7.90 37.69
CA ASP A 41 9.04 8.65 37.42
C ASP A 41 9.54 9.06 35.99
N ALA A 42 9.56 10.40 35.81
CA ALA A 42 10.46 11.25 35.02
C ALA A 42 10.68 10.97 33.50
N GLY A 43 9.67 11.33 32.70
CA GLY A 43 9.73 11.45 31.23
C GLY A 43 8.31 11.37 30.68
N SER A 44 7.56 12.47 30.74
CA SER A 44 6.09 12.44 30.67
C SER A 44 5.55 12.03 29.30
N THR A 45 5.27 10.75 29.12
CA THR A 45 4.26 10.24 28.17
C THR A 45 2.88 10.66 28.69
N ILE A 46 2.19 11.56 27.99
CA ILE A 46 0.78 11.86 28.26
C ILE A 46 -0.04 10.83 27.49
N THR A 47 -0.61 9.84 28.19
CA THR A 47 -1.47 8.83 27.58
C THR A 47 -2.92 9.35 27.52
N HIS A 48 -3.37 9.81 26.35
CA HIS A 48 -4.80 9.95 26.07
C HIS A 48 -5.34 8.60 25.62
N THR A 49 -6.45 8.16 26.22
CA THR A 49 -7.09 6.88 25.90
C THR A 49 -8.45 7.14 25.25
N ARG A 50 -8.70 6.57 24.07
CA ARG A 50 -10.04 6.43 23.50
C ARG A 50 -10.29 4.95 23.30
N ASP A 51 -11.35 4.43 23.90
CA ASP A 51 -11.85 3.08 23.60
C ASP A 51 -12.71 3.22 22.35
N GLY A 52 -12.19 2.76 21.20
CA GLY A 52 -12.95 2.66 19.97
C GLY A 52 -13.40 1.22 19.76
N GLU A 53 -14.69 0.94 19.86
CA GLU A 53 -15.28 -0.25 19.23
C GLU A 53 -15.27 -0.01 17.72
N LEU A 54 -14.54 -0.85 17.00
CA LEU A 54 -14.56 -0.85 15.55
C LEU A 54 -15.65 -1.83 15.10
N ALA A 55 -16.89 -1.35 15.05
CA ALA A 55 -17.99 -2.14 14.51
C ALA A 55 -17.74 -2.39 13.02
N LEU A 56 -17.59 -3.66 12.63
CA LEU A 56 -17.46 -4.06 11.24
C LEU A 56 -18.67 -3.53 10.46
N THR A 57 -18.43 -2.98 9.26
CA THR A 57 -19.46 -2.49 8.36
C THR A 57 -20.50 -3.60 8.08
N PRO A 58 -21.81 -3.29 8.06
CA PRO A 58 -22.82 -4.24 7.60
C PRO A 58 -22.46 -4.74 6.20
N GLN A 59 -22.80 -6.00 5.89
CA GLN A 59 -22.57 -6.61 4.57
C GLN A 59 -23.01 -5.64 3.45
N THR A 60 -22.18 -5.43 2.42
CA THR A 60 -22.68 -4.77 1.21
C THR A 60 -23.78 -5.64 0.61
N VAL A 61 -24.84 -4.99 0.18
CA VAL A 61 -26.05 -5.65 -0.33
C VAL A 61 -26.25 -5.19 -1.77
N ASP A 62 -26.32 -6.17 -2.68
CA ASP A 62 -26.78 -5.96 -4.03
C ASP A 62 -28.31 -5.81 -4.00
N MET A 63 -28.83 -4.88 -4.77
CA MET A 63 -30.26 -4.72 -4.99
C MET A 63 -30.61 -5.43 -6.30
N LEU A 64 -31.59 -6.31 -6.25
CA LEU A 64 -32.16 -6.92 -7.45
C LEU A 64 -33.06 -5.91 -8.17
N PRO A 65 -33.22 -6.02 -9.51
CA PRO A 65 -34.06 -5.12 -10.29
C PRO A 65 -35.44 -4.89 -9.70
N TRP A 66 -35.95 -3.67 -9.85
CA TRP A 66 -37.27 -3.27 -9.36
C TRP A 66 -38.40 -4.11 -9.97
N SER A 67 -39.33 -4.53 -9.10
CA SER A 67 -40.59 -5.16 -9.46
C SER A 67 -41.76 -4.27 -9.05
N GLU A 68 -42.75 -4.08 -9.92
CA GLU A 68 -43.99 -3.36 -9.60
C GLU A 68 -44.97 -4.32 -8.91
N LEU A 69 -45.45 -3.96 -7.72
CA LEU A 69 -46.42 -4.76 -6.97
C LEU A 69 -47.86 -4.47 -7.43
N VAL A 70 -48.19 -4.88 -8.65
CA VAL A 70 -49.48 -4.61 -9.32
C VAL A 70 -50.68 -5.20 -8.55
N GLU A 71 -50.47 -6.29 -7.80
CA GLU A 71 -51.54 -6.96 -7.04
C GLU A 71 -52.01 -6.16 -5.81
N THR A 72 -51.18 -5.25 -5.30
CA THR A 72 -51.44 -4.48 -4.07
C THR A 72 -50.97 -3.03 -4.19
N PRO A 73 -51.63 -2.19 -5.02
CA PRO A 73 -51.30 -0.77 -5.13
C PRO A 73 -51.62 -0.01 -3.83
N LEU A 74 -51.16 1.24 -3.73
CA LEU A 74 -51.54 2.11 -2.62
C LEU A 74 -53.07 2.31 -2.57
N PRO A 75 -53.67 2.45 -1.37
CA PRO A 75 -55.10 2.70 -1.23
C PRO A 75 -55.59 3.99 -1.92
N THR A 76 -54.70 4.95 -2.12
CA THR A 76 -54.95 6.23 -2.80
C THR A 76 -53.63 6.75 -3.37
N ALA A 77 -53.68 7.40 -4.53
CA ALA A 77 -52.52 8.09 -5.10
C ALA A 77 -52.15 9.32 -4.26
N LEU A 78 -50.93 9.35 -3.73
CA LEU A 78 -50.47 10.32 -2.74
C LEU A 78 -49.01 10.74 -3.01
N HIS A 79 -48.68 11.98 -2.66
CA HIS A 79 -47.30 12.48 -2.52
C HIS A 79 -47.11 13.13 -1.14
N ASP A 80 -45.88 13.40 -0.72
CA ASP A 80 -45.55 14.01 0.58
C ASP A 80 -46.17 13.28 1.79
N HIS A 81 -46.37 11.96 1.61
CA HIS A 81 -46.78 11.00 2.62
C HIS A 81 -45.55 10.34 3.25
N GLU A 82 -45.71 9.71 4.40
CA GLU A 82 -44.66 8.90 5.00
C GLU A 82 -44.93 7.41 4.83
N LEU A 83 -43.87 6.65 4.54
CA LEU A 83 -43.84 5.20 4.57
C LEU A 83 -42.81 4.76 5.61
N LEU A 84 -43.26 4.03 6.64
CA LEU A 84 -42.39 3.53 7.72
C LEU A 84 -42.53 2.01 7.84
N THR A 85 -41.42 1.32 8.09
CA THR A 85 -41.40 -0.10 8.45
C THR A 85 -41.41 -0.27 9.97
N VAL A 86 -42.31 -1.13 10.46
CA VAL A 86 -42.34 -1.54 11.87
C VAL A 86 -42.55 -3.05 11.90
N ASN A 87 -41.55 -3.78 12.40
CA ASN A 87 -41.49 -5.24 12.31
C ASN A 87 -41.72 -5.69 10.85
N ASP A 88 -42.57 -6.69 10.63
CA ASP A 88 -42.88 -7.26 9.31
C ASP A 88 -43.97 -6.48 8.54
N SER A 89 -44.05 -5.16 8.68
CA SER A 89 -45.16 -4.39 8.09
C SER A 89 -44.79 -2.98 7.64
N LEU A 90 -45.41 -2.55 6.54
CA LEU A 90 -45.39 -1.17 6.03
C LEU A 90 -46.57 -0.38 6.58
N TYR A 91 -46.32 0.86 6.99
CA TYR A 91 -47.32 1.82 7.44
C TYR A 91 -47.30 3.04 6.51
N LEU A 92 -48.46 3.36 5.94
CA LEU A 92 -48.70 4.52 5.09
C LEU A 92 -49.47 5.57 5.89
N ILE A 93 -48.90 6.77 6.07
CA ILE A 93 -49.47 7.81 6.94
C ILE A 93 -49.52 9.16 6.19
N GLY A 94 -50.72 9.76 6.14
CA GLY A 94 -50.94 11.13 5.65
C GLY A 94 -50.62 11.34 4.16
N GLY A 95 -50.15 12.54 3.83
CA GLY A 95 -49.81 12.99 2.48
C GLY A 95 -50.91 13.76 1.78
N GLU A 96 -50.67 14.16 0.53
CA GLU A 96 -51.61 14.92 -0.28
C GLU A 96 -52.10 14.13 -1.49
N SER A 97 -53.41 14.15 -1.68
CA SER A 97 -54.11 13.54 -2.83
C SER A 97 -54.70 14.62 -3.72
N SER A 98 -55.27 14.23 -4.87
CA SER A 98 -56.06 15.14 -5.71
C SER A 98 -57.28 15.76 -5.02
N THR A 99 -57.66 15.24 -3.84
CA THR A 99 -58.76 15.76 -3.01
C THR A 99 -58.30 16.61 -1.82
N GLY A 100 -56.98 16.80 -1.67
CA GLY A 100 -56.33 17.53 -0.59
C GLY A 100 -55.55 16.64 0.38
N ILE A 101 -55.04 17.27 1.46
CA ILE A 101 -54.25 16.61 2.51
C ILE A 101 -55.08 15.56 3.25
N SER A 102 -54.50 14.38 3.46
CA SER A 102 -55.11 13.19 4.05
C SER A 102 -54.77 13.02 5.54
N ALA A 103 -55.72 12.44 6.28
CA ALA A 103 -55.54 11.95 7.65
C ALA A 103 -55.45 10.41 7.73
N SER A 104 -55.50 9.73 6.58
CA SER A 104 -55.61 8.27 6.53
C SER A 104 -54.32 7.58 6.99
N VAL A 105 -54.50 6.45 7.69
CA VAL A 105 -53.41 5.56 8.09
C VAL A 105 -53.74 4.13 7.64
N HIS A 106 -52.81 3.48 6.97
CA HIS A 106 -52.97 2.10 6.51
C HIS A 106 -51.74 1.24 6.83
N ARG A 107 -51.95 -0.07 6.92
CA ARG A 107 -50.89 -1.07 7.12
C ARG A 107 -50.97 -2.21 6.11
N ALA A 108 -49.83 -2.68 5.62
CA ALA A 108 -49.69 -3.94 4.88
C ALA A 108 -48.59 -4.82 5.50
N VAL A 109 -48.84 -6.13 5.60
CA VAL A 109 -47.85 -7.12 6.11
C VAL A 109 -46.94 -7.56 4.96
N ILE A 110 -45.64 -7.69 5.22
CA ILE A 110 -44.62 -8.10 4.27
C ILE A 110 -44.46 -9.63 4.33
N GLY A 111 -44.64 -10.31 3.19
CA GLY A 111 -44.42 -11.74 3.03
C GLY A 111 -42.94 -12.11 2.88
N ALA A 112 -42.62 -13.40 2.96
CA ALA A 112 -41.23 -13.90 2.89
C ALA A 112 -40.52 -13.60 1.56
N ASN A 113 -41.27 -13.44 0.47
CA ASN A 113 -40.78 -13.04 -0.85
C ASN A 113 -40.98 -11.53 -1.12
N GLY A 114 -41.27 -10.73 -0.08
CA GLY A 114 -41.48 -9.30 -0.19
C GLY A 114 -42.80 -8.89 -0.86
N SER A 115 -43.73 -9.83 -1.10
CA SER A 115 -45.12 -9.50 -1.45
C SER A 115 -45.81 -8.78 -0.28
N LEU A 116 -46.84 -7.98 -0.59
CA LEU A 116 -47.64 -7.31 0.43
C LEU A 116 -49.00 -7.99 0.55
N LEU A 117 -49.46 -8.20 1.79
CA LEU A 117 -50.87 -8.51 2.02
C LEU A 117 -51.73 -7.26 1.78
N PRO A 118 -53.04 -7.41 1.49
CA PRO A 118 -53.94 -6.28 1.24
C PRO A 118 -53.91 -5.23 2.37
N TRP A 119 -53.89 -3.96 1.99
CA TRP A 119 -53.88 -2.82 2.91
C TRP A 119 -55.05 -2.84 3.88
N GLN A 120 -54.76 -2.67 5.17
CA GLN A 120 -55.73 -2.61 6.26
C GLN A 120 -55.81 -1.18 6.79
N PRO A 121 -57.01 -0.59 6.93
CA PRO A 121 -57.17 0.73 7.52
C PRO A 121 -56.92 0.69 9.03
N LEU A 122 -56.24 1.71 9.54
CA LEU A 122 -55.96 1.92 10.97
C LEU A 122 -56.59 3.24 11.45
N PRO A 123 -56.61 3.51 12.78
CA PRO A 123 -57.08 4.80 13.29
C PRO A 123 -56.43 5.99 12.58
N SER A 124 -57.27 6.91 12.09
CA SER A 124 -56.83 8.08 11.34
C SER A 124 -56.25 9.17 12.24
N LEU A 125 -55.40 10.02 11.68
CA LEU A 125 -54.86 11.18 12.38
C LEU A 125 -55.99 12.13 12.83
N PRO A 126 -55.85 12.83 13.98
CA PRO A 126 -56.87 13.76 14.46
C PRO A 126 -57.09 14.92 13.49
N GLU A 127 -56.04 15.30 12.76
CA GLU A 127 -56.07 16.26 11.67
C GLU A 127 -55.21 15.76 10.50
N PRO A 128 -55.54 16.13 9.25
CA PRO A 128 -54.75 15.75 8.08
C PRO A 128 -53.35 16.38 8.10
N ARG A 129 -52.34 15.68 7.59
CA ARG A 129 -50.94 16.13 7.55
C ARG A 129 -50.22 15.72 6.24
N SER A 130 -49.50 16.67 5.62
CA SER A 130 -48.47 16.42 4.58
C SER A 130 -47.16 17.14 4.97
N LEU A 131 -46.04 16.85 4.29
CA LEU A 131 -44.72 17.42 4.58
C LEU A 131 -44.24 17.18 6.02
N HIS A 132 -44.81 16.16 6.67
CA HIS A 132 -44.49 15.73 8.03
C HIS A 132 -43.44 14.60 7.98
N ARG A 133 -42.96 14.20 9.15
CA ARG A 133 -42.17 12.96 9.31
C ARG A 133 -42.80 12.06 10.36
N VAL A 134 -42.61 10.75 10.20
CA VAL A 134 -43.03 9.77 11.18
C VAL A 134 -41.84 8.96 11.68
N VAL A 135 -41.70 8.85 13.00
CA VAL A 135 -40.63 8.06 13.62
C VAL A 135 -41.19 7.09 14.65
N GLN A 136 -40.54 5.95 14.80
CA GLN A 136 -40.82 5.01 15.88
C GLN A 136 -40.02 5.40 17.14
N ALA A 137 -40.72 5.60 18.25
CA ALA A 137 -40.17 5.88 19.57
C ALA A 137 -40.57 4.75 20.54
N GLY A 138 -39.74 3.72 20.64
CA GLY A 138 -40.05 2.52 21.41
C GLY A 138 -41.28 1.80 20.84
N ASN A 139 -42.33 1.64 21.64
CA ASN A 139 -43.59 1.02 21.20
C ASN A 139 -44.64 2.05 20.75
N SER A 140 -44.21 3.20 20.21
CA SER A 140 -45.10 4.26 19.75
C SER A 140 -44.64 4.86 18.43
N LEU A 141 -45.58 5.31 17.61
CA LEU A 141 -45.32 6.12 16.43
C LEU A 141 -45.59 7.59 16.75
N LEU A 142 -44.70 8.47 16.30
CA LEU A 142 -44.80 9.91 16.46
C LEU A 142 -44.89 10.58 15.08
N VAL A 143 -45.90 11.42 14.87
CA VAL A 143 -46.00 12.33 13.72
C VAL A 143 -45.53 13.70 14.15
N VAL A 144 -44.52 14.21 13.46
CA VAL A 144 -43.83 15.47 13.81
C VAL A 144 -43.82 16.40 12.60
N GLY A 145 -44.21 17.67 12.83
CA GLY A 145 -44.18 18.72 11.80
C GLY A 145 -45.32 18.62 10.77
N GLY A 146 -45.09 19.24 9.62
CA GLY A 146 -46.00 19.25 8.48
C GLY A 146 -47.16 20.25 8.59
N VAL A 147 -48.07 20.18 7.62
CA VAL A 147 -49.14 21.17 7.40
C VAL A 147 -50.52 20.55 7.27
N ALA A 148 -51.55 21.35 7.58
CA ALA A 148 -52.95 21.04 7.34
C ALA A 148 -53.69 22.15 6.58
N ASN A 149 -54.80 21.81 5.92
CA ASN A 149 -55.54 22.71 5.02
C ASN A 149 -56.03 24.05 5.64
N ASN A 150 -56.14 24.16 6.98
CA ASN A 150 -56.72 25.33 7.66
C ASN A 150 -55.98 25.72 8.96
N GLU A 151 -54.67 25.45 9.04
CA GLU A 151 -53.87 25.74 10.25
C GLU A 151 -53.38 27.21 10.28
N PRO A 152 -53.55 27.97 11.37
CA PRO A 152 -53.04 29.34 11.46
C PRO A 152 -51.51 29.37 11.53
N ASP A 153 -50.88 30.31 10.83
CA ASP A 153 -49.41 30.40 10.69
C ASP A 153 -48.64 30.58 12.02
N GLU A 154 -49.28 31.04 13.09
CA GLU A 154 -48.64 31.36 14.37
C GLU A 154 -48.63 30.21 15.41
N VAL A 155 -49.07 28.99 15.08
CA VAL A 155 -49.16 27.87 16.04
C VAL A 155 -48.03 26.86 15.82
N PRO A 156 -47.22 26.54 16.86
CA PRO A 156 -46.18 25.52 16.73
C PRO A 156 -46.75 24.11 16.52
N SER A 157 -46.05 23.27 15.75
CA SER A 157 -46.52 21.94 15.32
C SER A 157 -46.85 21.03 16.51
N VAL A 158 -48.07 20.50 16.51
CA VAL A 158 -48.51 19.45 17.46
C VAL A 158 -47.84 18.13 17.09
N ILE A 159 -47.33 17.42 18.09
CA ILE A 159 -46.84 16.04 17.92
C ILE A 159 -47.99 15.09 18.22
N TYR A 160 -48.32 14.23 17.25
CA TYR A 160 -49.31 13.17 17.46
C TYR A 160 -48.61 11.86 17.80
N ARG A 161 -49.18 11.11 18.74
CA ARG A 161 -48.66 9.82 19.19
C ARG A 161 -49.73 8.73 19.05
N ALA A 162 -49.33 7.55 18.62
CA ALA A 162 -50.13 6.32 18.72
C ALA A 162 -49.27 5.16 19.23
N VAL A 163 -49.84 4.28 20.05
CA VAL A 163 -49.15 3.11 20.62
C VAL A 163 -49.32 1.91 19.68
N LEU A 164 -48.21 1.21 19.42
CA LEU A 164 -48.19 -0.03 18.65
C LEU A 164 -48.78 -1.18 19.49
N THR A 165 -49.68 -1.96 18.90
CA THR A 165 -50.20 -3.18 19.53
C THR A 165 -49.38 -4.41 19.10
N ALA A 166 -49.44 -5.50 19.87
CA ALA A 166 -48.63 -6.70 19.64
C ALA A 166 -48.88 -7.38 18.27
N ASP A 167 -50.04 -7.15 17.66
CA ASP A 167 -50.44 -7.62 16.34
C ASP A 167 -50.09 -6.63 15.20
N GLY A 168 -49.42 -5.52 15.52
CA GLY A 168 -49.09 -4.46 14.57
C GLY A 168 -50.26 -3.54 14.23
N GLY A 169 -51.23 -3.40 15.12
CA GLY A 169 -52.23 -2.32 15.06
C GLY A 169 -51.73 -1.05 15.76
N LEU A 170 -52.60 -0.02 15.78
CA LEU A 170 -52.35 1.24 16.48
C LEU A 170 -53.51 1.58 17.43
N SER A 171 -53.20 2.22 18.54
CA SER A 171 -54.21 2.92 19.36
C SER A 171 -54.79 4.12 18.62
N ASP A 172 -55.85 4.72 19.17
CA ASP A 172 -56.26 6.06 18.76
C ASP A 172 -55.08 7.05 18.91
N TRP A 173 -54.98 7.99 17.97
CA TRP A 173 -53.97 9.04 17.99
C TRP A 173 -54.30 10.10 19.03
N GLU A 174 -53.30 10.50 19.79
CA GLU A 174 -53.40 11.58 20.78
C GLU A 174 -52.47 12.75 20.43
N ALA A 175 -52.94 13.98 20.65
CA ALA A 175 -52.12 15.18 20.58
C ALA A 175 -51.34 15.36 21.90
N LEU A 176 -50.02 15.48 21.83
CA LEU A 176 -49.20 15.67 23.03
C LEU A 176 -49.30 17.11 23.55
N PRO A 177 -49.70 17.34 24.81
CA PRO A 177 -50.01 18.68 25.33
C PRO A 177 -48.78 19.56 25.66
N ALA A 178 -47.60 18.95 25.86
CA ALA A 178 -46.29 19.59 26.06
C ALA A 178 -45.19 18.51 26.17
N PRO A 179 -43.91 18.82 25.84
CA PRO A 179 -43.41 20.11 25.36
C PRO A 179 -43.59 20.28 23.85
N ILE A 180 -44.14 21.44 23.48
CA ILE A 180 -44.45 21.79 22.10
C ILE A 180 -43.16 22.22 21.39
N LEU A 181 -43.00 21.86 20.11
CA LEU A 181 -41.87 22.31 19.29
C LEU A 181 -41.79 23.85 19.28
N PRO A 182 -40.60 24.46 19.28
CA PRO A 182 -40.49 25.92 19.39
C PRO A 182 -41.06 26.72 18.21
N SER A 183 -41.22 26.11 17.04
CA SER A 183 -41.79 26.71 15.83
C SER A 183 -42.53 25.66 14.98
N ARG A 184 -43.39 26.12 14.06
CA ARG A 184 -43.91 25.26 12.98
C ARG A 184 -42.75 24.88 12.06
N LEU A 185 -42.68 23.61 11.69
CA LEU A 185 -41.62 23.06 10.84
C LEU A 185 -42.21 22.17 9.75
N GLU A 186 -41.91 22.53 8.51
CA GLU A 186 -42.23 21.78 7.30
C GLU A 186 -40.94 21.18 6.74
N GLU A 187 -41.02 19.98 6.17
CA GLU A 187 -39.89 19.32 5.48
C GLU A 187 -38.61 19.17 6.33
N ALA A 188 -38.74 19.21 7.65
CA ALA A 188 -37.65 18.99 8.58
C ALA A 188 -37.23 17.51 8.60
N GLY A 189 -35.95 17.26 8.84
CA GLY A 189 -35.46 15.92 9.14
C GLY A 189 -35.80 15.55 10.57
N VAL A 190 -36.38 14.35 10.79
CA VAL A 190 -36.73 13.85 12.11
C VAL A 190 -36.17 12.45 12.29
N VAL A 191 -35.48 12.20 13.41
CA VAL A 191 -34.86 10.89 13.68
C VAL A 191 -34.81 10.58 15.17
N VAL A 192 -34.85 9.30 15.52
CA VAL A 192 -34.63 8.81 16.89
C VAL A 192 -33.29 8.08 16.95
N VAL A 193 -32.34 8.60 17.74
CA VAL A 193 -31.01 7.98 17.96
C VAL A 193 -30.68 8.06 19.45
N ASN A 194 -30.11 6.98 20.00
CA ASN A 194 -29.70 6.91 21.41
C ASN A 194 -30.81 7.34 22.39
N GLY A 195 -32.06 6.92 22.13
CA GLY A 195 -33.22 7.24 22.97
C GLY A 195 -33.62 8.71 22.97
N SER A 196 -33.14 9.52 22.03
CA SER A 196 -33.48 10.94 21.87
C SER A 196 -34.13 11.18 20.51
N LEU A 197 -35.13 12.06 20.48
CA LEU A 197 -35.77 12.57 19.27
C LEU A 197 -35.05 13.85 18.83
N PHE A 198 -34.68 13.90 17.55
CA PHE A 198 -34.05 15.06 16.92
C PHE A 198 -34.94 15.60 15.80
N VAL A 199 -35.03 16.93 15.72
CA VAL A 199 -35.71 17.66 14.64
C VAL A 199 -34.73 18.69 14.07
N ILE A 200 -34.38 18.55 12.80
CA ILE A 200 -33.22 19.18 12.17
C ILE A 200 -33.70 19.99 10.94
N GLY A 201 -33.38 21.28 10.90
CA GLY A 201 -33.68 22.15 9.76
C GLY A 201 -35.18 22.31 9.47
N GLY A 202 -35.52 22.36 8.18
CA GLY A 202 -36.87 22.58 7.66
C GLY A 202 -37.21 24.05 7.46
N THR A 203 -38.48 24.31 7.14
CA THR A 203 -39.00 25.64 6.85
C THR A 203 -39.86 26.16 7.99
N SER A 204 -39.68 27.42 8.38
CA SER A 204 -40.55 28.09 9.34
C SER A 204 -41.87 28.55 8.71
N ALA A 205 -42.84 28.94 9.55
CA ALA A 205 -44.10 29.55 9.09
C ALA A 205 -43.88 30.84 8.27
N GLU A 206 -42.81 31.58 8.54
CA GLU A 206 -42.39 32.78 7.79
C GLU A 206 -41.64 32.46 6.49
N SER A 207 -41.62 31.19 6.07
CA SER A 207 -40.89 30.70 4.89
C SER A 207 -39.37 30.88 5.00
N GLU A 208 -38.82 30.87 6.22
CA GLU A 208 -37.37 30.87 6.44
C GLU A 208 -36.83 29.43 6.43
N VAL A 209 -35.81 29.18 5.61
CA VAL A 209 -35.08 27.89 5.60
C VAL A 209 -34.14 27.84 6.80
N LEU A 210 -34.42 26.97 7.75
CA LEU A 210 -33.74 26.94 9.06
C LEU A 210 -32.54 25.98 9.07
N ASN A 211 -31.54 26.33 9.87
CA ASN A 211 -30.40 25.45 10.20
C ASN A 211 -30.45 24.94 11.65
N THR A 212 -31.56 25.18 12.36
CA THR A 212 -31.67 24.89 13.79
C THR A 212 -31.85 23.40 14.02
N VAL A 213 -31.27 22.89 15.11
CA VAL A 213 -31.41 21.48 15.54
C VAL A 213 -31.99 21.45 16.95
N TYR A 214 -33.12 20.74 17.11
CA TYR A 214 -33.78 20.51 18.37
C TYR A 214 -33.59 19.06 18.82
N ARG A 215 -33.33 18.85 20.11
CA ARG A 215 -33.27 17.54 20.76
C ARG A 215 -34.27 17.44 21.90
N ALA A 216 -34.90 16.28 22.07
CA ALA A 216 -35.63 15.92 23.27
C ALA A 216 -35.37 14.45 23.62
N ALA A 217 -34.92 14.18 24.85
CA ALA A 217 -34.82 12.80 25.35
C ALA A 217 -36.21 12.14 25.38
N LEU A 218 -36.32 10.85 25.03
CA LEU A 218 -37.59 10.13 25.04
C LEU A 218 -37.81 9.42 26.38
N ARG A 219 -39.05 9.48 26.88
CA ARG A 219 -39.51 8.64 27.99
C ARG A 219 -39.75 7.20 27.52
N ALA A 220 -39.88 6.28 28.47
CA ALA A 220 -40.17 4.87 28.19
C ALA A 220 -41.48 4.65 27.40
N ASP A 221 -42.43 5.58 27.49
CA ASP A 221 -43.67 5.57 26.72
C ASP A 221 -43.54 6.22 25.33
N GLY A 222 -42.35 6.68 24.94
CA GLY A 222 -42.10 7.34 23.67
C GLY A 222 -42.45 8.83 23.65
N THR A 223 -42.83 9.44 24.76
CA THR A 223 -43.09 10.89 24.81
C THR A 223 -41.80 11.71 25.00
N PRO A 224 -41.62 12.86 24.32
CA PRO A 224 -40.43 13.69 24.45
C PRO A 224 -40.39 14.47 25.78
N HIS A 225 -39.20 14.59 26.36
CA HIS A 225 -38.85 15.55 27.40
C HIS A 225 -38.71 16.97 26.81
N THR A 226 -38.31 17.94 27.64
CA THR A 226 -38.12 19.34 27.23
C THR A 226 -37.14 19.45 26.06
N TRP A 227 -37.50 20.28 25.08
CA TRP A 227 -36.66 20.57 23.92
C TRP A 227 -35.43 21.41 24.30
N GLU A 228 -34.30 21.08 23.72
CA GLU A 228 -33.05 21.84 23.80
C GLU A 228 -32.48 22.10 22.39
N ILE A 229 -31.80 23.23 22.23
CA ILE A 229 -31.10 23.58 20.99
C ILE A 229 -29.72 22.90 20.99
N GLN A 230 -29.39 22.27 19.88
CA GLN A 230 -28.13 21.57 19.65
C GLN A 230 -27.24 22.33 18.66
N GLN A 231 -26.09 21.75 18.31
CA GLN A 231 -25.23 22.28 17.25
C GLN A 231 -26.02 22.44 15.94
N PRO A 232 -26.08 23.66 15.36
CA PRO A 232 -26.86 23.91 14.16
C PRO A 232 -26.21 23.29 12.92
N LEU A 233 -27.00 23.08 11.88
CA LEU A 233 -26.47 22.80 10.55
C LEU A 233 -25.62 23.99 10.05
N PRO A 234 -24.59 23.74 9.22
CA PRO A 234 -23.77 24.82 8.67
C PRO A 234 -24.55 25.79 7.77
N ILE A 235 -25.64 25.31 7.16
CA ILE A 235 -26.56 26.06 6.30
C ILE A 235 -28.01 25.66 6.59
N GLY A 236 -28.95 26.56 6.31
CA GLY A 236 -30.37 26.22 6.35
C GLY A 236 -30.73 25.21 5.28
N LEU A 237 -31.47 24.17 5.65
CA LEU A 237 -31.79 23.05 4.77
C LEU A 237 -33.24 22.57 4.96
N GLU A 238 -34.01 22.47 3.87
CA GLU A 238 -35.36 21.88 3.78
C GLU A 238 -35.41 20.87 2.62
N ASP A 239 -36.48 20.09 2.51
CA ASP A 239 -36.71 19.12 1.41
C ASP A 239 -35.52 18.16 1.15
N TYR A 240 -34.75 17.88 2.20
CA TYR A 240 -33.56 17.04 2.18
C TYR A 240 -33.89 15.66 2.76
N ALA A 241 -33.04 14.68 2.44
CA ALA A 241 -33.16 13.35 3.03
C ALA A 241 -32.27 13.23 4.27
N LEU A 242 -32.84 12.71 5.37
CA LEU A 242 -32.12 12.43 6.61
C LEU A 242 -32.05 10.92 6.83
N ALA A 243 -30.86 10.39 7.05
CA ALA A 243 -30.64 8.99 7.37
C ALA A 243 -29.71 8.82 8.57
N ALA A 244 -29.83 7.70 9.28
CA ALA A 244 -29.01 7.39 10.44
C ALA A 244 -28.54 5.93 10.46
N GLN A 245 -27.27 5.72 10.74
CA GLN A 245 -26.67 4.40 10.96
C GLN A 245 -25.90 4.41 12.29
N GLY A 246 -26.38 3.65 13.27
CA GLY A 246 -25.84 3.70 14.62
C GLY A 246 -25.90 5.13 15.17
N GLU A 247 -24.74 5.71 15.48
CA GLU A 247 -24.61 7.09 15.98
C GLU A 247 -24.37 8.14 14.88
N CYS A 248 -24.25 7.73 13.61
CA CYS A 248 -24.00 8.64 12.49
C CYS A 248 -25.32 9.16 11.91
N LEU A 249 -25.42 10.48 11.75
CA LEU A 249 -26.49 11.17 11.02
C LEU A 249 -25.98 11.72 9.70
N PHE A 250 -26.79 11.64 8.65
CA PHE A 250 -26.48 12.17 7.32
C PHE A 250 -27.65 13.01 6.80
N ALA A 251 -27.40 14.29 6.53
CA ALA A 251 -28.32 15.18 5.83
C ALA A 251 -27.87 15.36 4.37
N VAL A 252 -28.72 14.95 3.43
CA VAL A 252 -28.35 14.74 2.02
C VAL A 252 -29.21 15.62 1.10
N GLY A 253 -28.56 16.46 0.29
CA GLY A 253 -29.23 17.28 -0.72
C GLY A 253 -30.18 18.34 -0.11
N GLY A 254 -31.33 18.54 -0.75
CA GLY A 254 -32.38 19.47 -0.34
C GLY A 254 -32.28 20.87 -0.93
N ASN A 255 -33.06 21.81 -0.38
CA ASN A 255 -32.99 23.23 -0.73
C ASN A 255 -32.27 24.02 0.35
N THR A 256 -31.38 24.89 -0.10
CA THR A 256 -30.95 26.05 0.68
C THR A 256 -31.83 27.25 0.31
N ALA A 257 -31.69 28.35 1.04
CA ALA A 257 -32.36 29.60 0.68
C ALA A 257 -32.02 30.13 -0.73
N ALA A 258 -30.95 29.63 -1.37
CA ALA A 258 -30.48 30.11 -2.67
C ALA A 258 -30.71 29.14 -3.84
N ASN A 259 -30.65 27.83 -3.59
CA ASN A 259 -30.67 26.80 -4.65
C ASN A 259 -30.93 25.39 -4.10
N ILE A 260 -31.20 24.47 -5.03
CA ILE A 260 -31.14 23.03 -4.78
C ILE A 260 -29.67 22.65 -4.54
N SER A 261 -29.42 21.87 -3.50
CA SER A 261 -28.09 21.49 -3.05
C SER A 261 -27.73 20.06 -3.46
N ASN A 262 -26.43 19.82 -3.66
CA ASN A 262 -25.83 18.50 -3.73
C ASN A 262 -24.97 18.17 -2.49
N GLN A 263 -25.02 19.04 -1.47
CA GLN A 263 -24.18 18.89 -0.29
C GLN A 263 -24.66 17.74 0.59
N VAL A 264 -23.70 17.12 1.27
CA VAL A 264 -23.94 16.08 2.27
C VAL A 264 -23.25 16.52 3.56
N TYR A 265 -24.00 16.50 4.65
CA TYR A 265 -23.52 16.82 5.98
C TYR A 265 -23.60 15.59 6.88
N SER A 266 -22.58 15.38 7.70
CA SER A 266 -22.55 14.31 8.70
C SER A 266 -22.35 14.84 10.11
N ALA A 267 -22.91 14.15 11.10
CA ALA A 267 -22.65 14.39 12.52
C ALA A 267 -22.76 13.09 13.32
N ARG A 268 -22.12 13.05 14.49
CA ARG A 268 -22.26 11.96 15.47
C ARG A 268 -23.24 12.34 16.56
N VAL A 269 -23.90 11.32 17.12
CA VAL A 269 -24.78 11.47 18.29
C VAL A 269 -24.13 10.82 19.50
N ASP A 270 -23.64 11.64 20.43
CA ASP A 270 -23.21 11.19 21.74
C ASP A 270 -24.44 11.03 22.67
N ALA A 271 -24.52 9.92 23.39
CA ALA A 271 -25.65 9.62 24.27
C ALA A 271 -25.85 10.66 25.39
N ALA A 272 -24.76 11.25 25.89
CA ALA A 272 -24.78 12.27 26.95
C ALA A 272 -24.84 13.69 26.39
N GLU A 273 -24.02 13.99 25.37
CA GLU A 273 -23.80 15.37 24.89
C GLU A 273 -24.69 15.78 23.70
N GLY A 274 -25.39 14.84 23.05
CA GLY A 274 -26.26 15.13 21.92
C GLY A 274 -25.52 15.12 20.58
N ILE A 275 -25.85 16.04 19.67
CA ILE A 275 -25.25 16.07 18.33
C ILE A 275 -23.92 16.83 18.35
N THR A 276 -22.87 16.22 17.77
CA THR A 276 -21.57 16.86 17.57
C THR A 276 -21.64 17.97 16.51
N ILE A 277 -20.53 18.67 16.28
CA ILE A 277 -20.42 19.61 15.16
C ILE A 277 -20.72 18.86 13.84
N TRP A 278 -21.49 19.51 12.97
CA TRP A 278 -21.76 19.02 11.62
C TRP A 278 -20.57 19.27 10.70
N HIS A 279 -20.19 18.25 9.93
CA HIS A 279 -19.13 18.31 8.94
C HIS A 279 -19.72 18.21 7.54
N GLU A 280 -19.36 19.15 6.66
CA GLU A 280 -19.64 19.00 5.24
C GLU A 280 -18.67 17.99 4.63
N LEU A 281 -19.23 16.96 3.97
CA LEU A 281 -18.44 15.97 3.24
C LEU A 281 -18.12 16.50 1.84
N VAL A 282 -17.21 17.48 1.75
CA VAL A 282 -16.91 18.22 0.51
C VAL A 282 -16.48 17.31 -0.65
N SER A 283 -15.75 16.24 -0.33
CA SER A 283 -15.28 15.24 -1.31
C SER A 283 -16.36 14.19 -1.67
N ASN A 284 -17.48 14.16 -0.95
CA ASN A 284 -18.55 13.16 -1.08
C ASN A 284 -19.92 13.84 -1.23
N ARG A 285 -19.96 14.92 -2.02
CA ARG A 285 -21.22 15.53 -2.47
C ARG A 285 -21.95 14.58 -3.40
N LEU A 286 -23.28 14.68 -3.42
CA LEU A 286 -24.08 13.99 -4.43
C LEU A 286 -23.59 14.39 -5.85
N PRO A 287 -23.59 13.45 -6.81
CA PRO A 287 -23.13 13.74 -8.17
C PRO A 287 -23.91 14.88 -8.84
N VAL A 288 -25.20 14.98 -8.53
CA VAL A 288 -26.10 16.05 -9.00
C VAL A 288 -26.89 16.58 -7.81
N GLN A 289 -27.19 17.90 -7.82
CA GLN A 289 -28.07 18.53 -6.84
C GLN A 289 -29.45 17.85 -6.84
N ARG A 290 -30.08 17.69 -5.66
CA ARG A 290 -31.30 16.89 -5.56
C ARG A 290 -32.14 17.28 -4.35
N LYS A 291 -33.45 17.41 -4.54
CA LYS A 291 -34.46 17.59 -3.50
C LYS A 291 -35.65 16.65 -3.71
N SER A 292 -36.59 16.58 -2.77
CA SER A 292 -37.79 15.75 -2.91
C SER A 292 -37.48 14.26 -3.19
N HIS A 293 -36.33 13.81 -2.68
CA HIS A 293 -35.78 12.47 -2.80
C HIS A 293 -35.83 11.79 -1.43
N THR A 294 -35.69 10.48 -1.42
CA THR A 294 -35.55 9.72 -0.17
C THR A 294 -34.12 9.25 -0.01
N ALA A 295 -33.67 9.08 1.23
CA ALA A 295 -32.42 8.40 1.53
C ALA A 295 -32.62 7.40 2.66
N THR A 296 -32.03 6.22 2.52
CA THR A 296 -32.12 5.15 3.50
C THR A 296 -30.80 4.40 3.64
N ILE A 297 -30.68 3.59 4.68
CA ILE A 297 -29.49 2.79 4.95
C ILE A 297 -29.73 1.37 4.50
N ILE A 298 -28.93 0.88 3.54
CA ILE A 298 -29.01 -0.47 2.99
C ILE A 298 -27.61 -1.06 3.00
N GLY A 299 -27.42 -2.19 3.67
CA GLY A 299 -26.15 -2.91 3.64
C GLY A 299 -24.93 -2.05 4.02
N GLY A 300 -25.08 -1.18 5.02
CA GLY A 300 -24.01 -0.26 5.44
C GLY A 300 -23.73 0.88 4.47
N SER A 301 -24.59 1.10 3.47
CA SER A 301 -24.48 2.19 2.51
C SER A 301 -25.65 3.17 2.65
N LEU A 302 -25.36 4.44 2.45
CA LEU A 302 -26.35 5.48 2.28
C LEU A 302 -26.84 5.44 0.83
N VAL A 303 -28.14 5.22 0.64
CA VAL A 303 -28.76 5.09 -0.69
C VAL A 303 -29.75 6.22 -0.89
N ALA A 304 -29.53 7.07 -1.90
CA ALA A 304 -30.39 8.19 -2.28
C ALA A 304 -31.19 7.83 -3.54
N ILE A 305 -32.52 8.02 -3.51
CA ILE A 305 -33.46 7.46 -4.49
C ILE A 305 -34.34 8.58 -5.07
N GLY A 306 -34.37 8.68 -6.41
CA GLY A 306 -35.29 9.53 -7.17
C GLY A 306 -35.12 11.04 -6.89
N GLY A 307 -36.16 11.84 -7.05
CA GLY A 307 -36.17 13.27 -6.73
C GLY A 307 -35.95 14.22 -7.89
N ASN A 308 -35.75 15.50 -7.56
CA ASN A 308 -35.69 16.61 -8.50
C ASN A 308 -34.32 17.28 -8.49
N ASN A 309 -33.66 17.31 -9.66
CA ASN A 309 -32.35 17.92 -9.84
C ASN A 309 -32.36 19.39 -10.28
N GLY A 310 -33.54 19.99 -10.49
CA GLY A 310 -33.70 21.38 -10.90
C GLY A 310 -33.32 21.69 -12.35
N LEU A 311 -33.04 20.66 -13.17
CA LEU A 311 -32.73 20.79 -14.58
C LEU A 311 -33.97 20.48 -15.45
N PRO A 312 -34.00 20.95 -16.71
CA PRO A 312 -35.08 20.60 -17.65
C PRO A 312 -35.16 19.09 -17.93
N ASP A 313 -34.01 18.43 -18.00
CA ASP A 313 -33.86 16.98 -18.15
C ASP A 313 -33.67 16.36 -16.76
N ASN A 314 -34.74 16.37 -15.95
CA ASN A 314 -34.72 15.79 -14.62
C ASN A 314 -34.45 14.28 -14.68
N ASP A 315 -33.57 13.77 -13.82
CA ASP A 315 -33.19 12.36 -13.69
C ASP A 315 -33.82 11.74 -12.42
N GLY A 316 -35.13 11.91 -12.30
CA GLY A 316 -35.90 11.47 -11.12
C GLY A 316 -36.04 9.95 -10.97
N GLU A 317 -35.42 9.17 -11.85
CA GLU A 317 -35.30 7.72 -11.80
C GLU A 317 -33.99 7.24 -11.15
N THR A 318 -33.01 8.13 -10.98
CA THR A 318 -31.65 7.75 -10.56
C THR A 318 -31.59 7.27 -9.11
N VAL A 319 -30.75 6.27 -8.85
CA VAL A 319 -30.41 5.78 -7.51
C VAL A 319 -28.91 5.92 -7.31
N TYR A 320 -28.49 6.56 -6.22
CA TYR A 320 -27.07 6.66 -5.84
C TYR A 320 -26.81 5.88 -4.55
N ARG A 321 -25.61 5.31 -4.42
CA ARG A 321 -25.14 4.69 -3.19
C ARG A 321 -23.75 5.18 -2.80
N ALA A 322 -23.50 5.27 -1.50
CA ALA A 322 -22.17 5.52 -0.94
C ALA A 322 -22.00 4.70 0.34
N ALA A 323 -20.92 3.92 0.45
CA ALA A 323 -20.64 3.14 1.65
C ALA A 323 -20.37 4.07 2.85
N ILE A 324 -20.88 3.70 4.02
CA ILE A 324 -20.73 4.46 5.26
C ILE A 324 -19.56 3.93 6.06
N HIS A 325 -18.62 4.83 6.38
CA HIS A 325 -17.52 4.53 7.28
C HIS A 325 -17.94 4.71 8.74
N THR A 326 -17.23 4.01 9.63
CA THR A 326 -17.53 4.07 11.08
C THR A 326 -17.40 5.48 11.64
N ASP A 327 -16.54 6.33 11.07
CA ASP A 327 -16.34 7.73 11.45
C ASP A 327 -17.40 8.71 10.93
N CYS A 328 -18.47 8.19 10.31
CA CYS A 328 -19.53 8.96 9.67
C CYS A 328 -19.09 9.71 8.40
N THR A 329 -17.99 9.29 7.77
CA THR A 329 -17.66 9.69 6.39
C THR A 329 -18.26 8.70 5.38
N LEU A 330 -18.14 9.02 4.09
CA LEU A 330 -18.69 8.23 2.98
C LEU A 330 -17.60 7.89 1.97
N ASP A 331 -17.78 6.80 1.24
CA ASP A 331 -17.12 6.60 -0.06
C ASP A 331 -17.67 7.58 -1.12
N PRO A 332 -16.99 7.76 -2.27
CA PRO A 332 -17.56 8.50 -3.39
C PRO A 332 -18.92 7.92 -3.78
N TRP A 333 -19.86 8.80 -4.15
CA TRP A 333 -21.17 8.35 -4.62
C TRP A 333 -21.06 7.66 -5.97
N GLU A 334 -21.69 6.49 -6.07
CA GLU A 334 -21.82 5.73 -7.30
C GLU A 334 -23.27 5.78 -7.77
N GLU A 335 -23.46 5.98 -9.07
CA GLU A 335 -24.76 5.75 -9.70
C GLU A 335 -25.01 4.26 -9.82
N TRP A 336 -26.12 3.80 -9.27
CA TRP A 336 -26.55 2.43 -9.42
C TRP A 336 -27.31 2.26 -10.73
N THR A 337 -26.57 2.30 -11.85
CA THR A 337 -27.13 2.40 -13.21
C THR A 337 -28.07 1.26 -13.58
N ASP A 338 -27.81 0.05 -13.08
CA ASP A 338 -28.65 -1.14 -13.30
C ASP A 338 -29.90 -1.17 -12.40
N GLN A 339 -30.03 -0.18 -11.51
CA GLN A 339 -31.09 -0.09 -10.50
C GLN A 339 -31.86 1.23 -10.55
N ALA A 340 -31.86 1.90 -11.71
CA ALA A 340 -32.74 3.02 -11.95
C ALA A 340 -34.20 2.62 -11.71
N LEU A 341 -34.98 3.50 -11.08
CA LEU A 341 -36.41 3.29 -10.89
C LEU A 341 -37.09 3.12 -12.25
N PRO A 342 -38.11 2.26 -12.37
CA PRO A 342 -38.81 2.08 -13.65
C PRO A 342 -39.49 3.36 -14.18
N ARG A 343 -39.67 4.37 -13.32
CA ARG A 343 -40.20 5.70 -13.66
C ARG A 343 -39.57 6.79 -12.80
N GLN A 344 -39.60 8.02 -13.31
CA GLN A 344 -39.26 9.23 -12.56
C GLN A 344 -40.23 9.49 -11.42
N LEU A 345 -39.71 9.62 -10.20
CA LEU A 345 -40.50 9.86 -9.00
C LEU A 345 -39.92 11.01 -8.17
N VAL A 346 -40.75 11.98 -7.82
CA VAL A 346 -40.48 13.02 -6.82
C VAL A 346 -41.55 12.96 -5.73
N ASN A 347 -41.26 13.47 -4.52
CA ASN A 347 -42.19 13.50 -3.39
C ASN A 347 -42.75 12.10 -3.01
N HIS A 348 -41.97 11.04 -3.30
CA HIS A 348 -42.30 9.65 -2.98
C HIS A 348 -41.78 9.31 -1.58
N ALA A 349 -42.24 8.18 -1.04
CA ALA A 349 -41.72 7.63 0.21
C ALA A 349 -40.99 6.29 -0.04
N ALA A 350 -39.99 5.99 0.78
CA ALA A 350 -39.23 4.76 0.69
C ALA A 350 -39.02 4.13 2.07
N ALA A 351 -39.05 2.81 2.15
CA ALA A 351 -38.81 2.07 3.38
C ALA A 351 -38.16 0.72 3.10
N ALA A 352 -37.24 0.28 3.97
CA ALA A 352 -36.58 -1.01 3.87
C ALA A 352 -36.94 -1.93 5.04
N ALA A 353 -37.27 -3.18 4.76
CA ALA A 353 -37.53 -4.22 5.76
C ALA A 353 -37.47 -5.62 5.13
N ASN A 354 -37.15 -6.62 5.96
CA ASN A 354 -37.19 -8.05 5.60
C ASN A 354 -36.39 -8.43 4.35
N GLY A 355 -35.28 -7.73 4.09
CA GLY A 355 -34.47 -7.95 2.89
C GLY A 355 -35.08 -7.34 1.63
N PHE A 356 -35.94 -6.34 1.75
CA PHE A 356 -36.54 -5.62 0.62
C PHE A 356 -36.51 -4.12 0.83
N LEU A 357 -36.38 -3.39 -0.27
CA LEU A 357 -36.59 -1.95 -0.37
C LEU A 357 -37.91 -1.69 -1.10
N PHE A 358 -38.75 -0.83 -0.53
CA PHE A 358 -40.01 -0.39 -1.11
C PHE A 358 -39.95 1.10 -1.43
N VAL A 359 -40.45 1.49 -2.60
CA VAL A 359 -40.63 2.88 -3.02
C VAL A 359 -42.08 3.06 -3.47
N ALA A 360 -42.79 4.01 -2.89
CA ALA A 360 -44.24 4.13 -3.08
C ALA A 360 -44.70 5.57 -3.36
N GLY A 361 -45.71 5.67 -4.22
CA GLY A 361 -46.42 6.91 -4.53
C GLY A 361 -45.55 7.99 -5.18
N GLY A 362 -45.82 9.25 -4.86
CA GLY A 362 -45.16 10.42 -5.44
C GLY A 362 -45.81 10.88 -6.75
N ASN A 363 -45.10 11.74 -7.47
CA ASN A 363 -45.57 12.31 -8.73
C ASN A 363 -44.43 12.43 -9.76
N ARG A 364 -44.80 12.67 -11.02
CA ARG A 364 -43.82 12.96 -12.07
C ARG A 364 -43.40 14.43 -12.05
N TYR A 365 -42.11 14.69 -12.15
CA TYR A 365 -41.58 16.06 -12.29
C TYR A 365 -42.22 16.79 -13.50
N GLY A 366 -42.64 18.04 -13.28
CA GLY A 366 -43.31 18.86 -14.30
C GLY A 366 -44.77 18.48 -14.61
N ASN A 367 -45.34 17.51 -13.89
CA ASN A 367 -46.74 17.09 -14.00
C ASN A 367 -47.41 17.03 -12.61
N SER A 368 -48.74 17.18 -12.57
CA SER A 368 -49.58 17.04 -11.36
C SER A 368 -50.20 15.63 -11.21
N GLU A 369 -49.75 14.68 -12.02
CA GLU A 369 -50.20 13.28 -11.97
C GLU A 369 -49.57 12.57 -10.77
N LEU A 370 -50.43 12.14 -9.84
CA LEU A 370 -50.07 11.37 -8.66
C LEU A 370 -50.10 9.87 -8.96
N TYR A 371 -49.19 9.12 -8.35
CA TYR A 371 -49.11 7.67 -8.50
C TYR A 371 -49.58 6.92 -7.25
N ASP A 372 -50.22 5.78 -7.46
CA ASP A 372 -50.59 4.77 -6.44
C ASP A 372 -49.68 3.53 -6.51
N ILE A 373 -48.55 3.63 -7.21
CA ILE A 373 -47.63 2.51 -7.47
C ILE A 373 -46.77 2.19 -6.25
N ILE A 374 -46.33 0.94 -6.17
CA ILE A 374 -45.31 0.46 -5.23
C ILE A 374 -44.29 -0.36 -6.01
N TYR A 375 -43.03 0.07 -5.95
CA TYR A 375 -41.89 -0.72 -6.42
C TYR A 375 -41.22 -1.43 -5.26
N ARG A 376 -40.81 -2.67 -5.50
CA ARG A 376 -40.07 -3.52 -4.56
C ARG A 376 -38.78 -4.02 -5.21
N ALA A 377 -37.67 -3.88 -4.51
CA ALA A 377 -36.40 -4.48 -4.87
C ALA A 377 -35.91 -5.40 -3.74
N ALA A 378 -35.39 -6.57 -4.08
CA ALA A 378 -34.81 -7.48 -3.08
C ALA A 378 -33.38 -7.05 -2.76
N LEU A 379 -33.01 -7.16 -1.50
CA LEU A 379 -31.72 -6.80 -0.94
C LEU A 379 -30.97 -8.10 -0.64
N VAL A 380 -30.05 -8.49 -1.53
CA VAL A 380 -29.28 -9.73 -1.43
C VAL A 380 -27.83 -9.44 -0.98
N PRO A 381 -27.29 -10.15 0.01
CA PRO A 381 -25.88 -9.99 0.36
C PRO A 381 -24.98 -10.20 -0.85
N GLU A 382 -24.08 -9.25 -1.12
CA GLU A 382 -23.13 -9.39 -2.21
C GLU A 382 -22.18 -10.57 -1.91
N ARG A 383 -22.19 -11.60 -2.76
CA ARG A 383 -21.25 -12.72 -2.67
C ARG A 383 -20.24 -12.71 -3.80
N TYR A 384 -18.97 -12.64 -3.44
CA TYR A 384 -17.85 -12.68 -4.39
C TYR A 384 -16.91 -13.84 -4.05
N PRO A 385 -16.48 -14.61 -5.06
CA PRO A 385 -15.34 -15.50 -4.92
C PRO A 385 -14.10 -14.66 -4.66
N GLY A 386 -13.42 -14.97 -3.57
CA GLY A 386 -12.14 -14.39 -3.20
C GLY A 386 -11.01 -14.76 -4.13
N ASN A 387 -9.80 -14.36 -3.75
CA ASN A 387 -8.59 -14.82 -4.41
C ASN A 387 -8.56 -16.35 -4.44
N TRP A 388 -8.37 -16.91 -5.63
CA TRP A 388 -8.20 -18.34 -5.81
C TRP A 388 -6.99 -18.84 -5.04
N GLN A 389 -7.22 -19.85 -4.22
CA GLN A 389 -6.18 -20.58 -3.52
C GLN A 389 -5.87 -21.84 -4.32
N HIS A 390 -4.60 -21.99 -4.69
CA HIS A 390 -4.10 -23.28 -5.17
C HIS A 390 -3.91 -24.21 -3.97
N ALA A 391 -4.13 -25.50 -4.17
CA ALA A 391 -3.49 -26.52 -3.35
C ALA A 391 -1.97 -26.23 -3.32
N THR A 392 -1.38 -26.08 -2.12
CA THR A 392 0.05 -25.70 -1.95
C THR A 392 0.92 -26.87 -1.52
N THR A 393 0.30 -27.98 -1.11
CA THR A 393 0.98 -29.20 -0.68
C THR A 393 0.62 -30.35 -1.61
N GLU A 394 1.58 -31.24 -1.88
CA GLU A 394 1.39 -32.41 -2.77
C GLU A 394 0.18 -33.27 -2.35
N GLU A 395 -0.11 -33.35 -1.06
CA GLU A 395 -1.25 -34.10 -0.50
C GLU A 395 -2.62 -33.50 -0.86
N GLN A 396 -2.67 -32.21 -1.24
CA GLN A 396 -3.89 -31.50 -1.61
C GLN A 396 -4.16 -31.47 -3.12
N HIS A 397 -3.18 -31.85 -3.95
CA HIS A 397 -3.41 -32.07 -5.39
C HIS A 397 -4.09 -33.41 -5.61
N LEU A 398 -4.82 -33.51 -6.73
CA LEU A 398 -5.26 -34.83 -7.17
C LEU A 398 -4.06 -35.74 -7.39
N PRO A 399 -4.16 -37.05 -7.06
CA PRO A 399 -3.05 -37.99 -7.29
C PRO A 399 -2.65 -38.17 -8.76
N ALA A 400 -3.49 -37.70 -9.70
CA ALA A 400 -3.18 -37.66 -11.13
C ALA A 400 -3.90 -36.47 -11.80
N GLY A 401 -3.32 -35.96 -12.89
CA GLY A 401 -3.99 -34.97 -13.74
C GLY A 401 -5.18 -35.61 -14.46
N LEU A 402 -6.35 -35.00 -14.33
CA LEU A 402 -7.61 -35.53 -14.86
C LEU A 402 -8.36 -34.49 -15.70
N SER A 403 -8.99 -34.93 -16.78
CA SER A 403 -9.98 -34.16 -17.52
C SER A 403 -11.18 -35.01 -17.93
N GLY A 404 -12.35 -34.40 -18.06
CA GLY A 404 -13.60 -35.11 -18.35
C GLY A 404 -14.02 -36.06 -17.22
N HIS A 405 -13.49 -35.85 -16.01
CA HIS A 405 -13.98 -36.47 -14.78
C HIS A 405 -15.20 -35.72 -14.24
N ALA A 406 -15.90 -36.34 -13.30
CA ALA A 406 -16.98 -35.69 -12.56
C ALA A 406 -16.68 -35.69 -11.06
N ALA A 407 -17.11 -34.63 -10.38
CA ALA A 407 -16.99 -34.48 -8.94
C ALA A 407 -18.36 -34.21 -8.31
N ALA A 408 -18.55 -34.69 -7.08
CA ALA A 408 -19.71 -34.39 -6.27
C ALA A 408 -19.28 -34.24 -4.82
N ILE A 409 -20.04 -33.43 -4.08
CA ILE A 409 -19.83 -33.21 -2.65
C ILE A 409 -21.11 -33.61 -1.91
N ASN A 410 -20.93 -34.31 -0.79
CA ASN A 410 -21.93 -34.34 0.29
C ASN A 410 -21.32 -33.64 1.52
N ASP A 411 -22.13 -33.33 2.53
CA ASP A 411 -21.77 -32.45 3.66
C ASP A 411 -20.33 -32.63 4.20
N ASP A 412 -19.80 -33.87 4.23
CA ASP A 412 -18.48 -34.20 4.76
C ASP A 412 -17.43 -34.69 3.74
N ILE A 413 -17.82 -35.08 2.51
CA ILE A 413 -16.91 -35.73 1.55
C ILE A 413 -17.01 -35.11 0.15
N LEU A 414 -15.84 -34.76 -0.39
CA LEU A 414 -15.64 -34.45 -1.80
C LEU A 414 -15.14 -35.70 -2.54
N LEU A 415 -15.84 -36.10 -3.60
CA LEU A 415 -15.52 -37.26 -4.42
C LEU A 415 -15.22 -36.86 -5.87
N VAL A 416 -14.16 -37.43 -6.45
CA VAL A 416 -13.77 -37.29 -7.87
C VAL A 416 -13.74 -38.67 -8.52
N THR A 417 -14.42 -38.81 -9.65
CA THR A 417 -14.67 -40.10 -10.30
C THR A 417 -14.18 -40.10 -11.75
N GLY A 418 -13.41 -41.14 -12.12
CA GLY A 418 -13.02 -41.42 -13.51
C GLY A 418 -12.21 -40.30 -14.16
N GLY A 419 -12.49 -40.03 -15.44
CA GLY A 419 -11.80 -39.05 -16.27
C GLY A 419 -10.70 -39.66 -17.16
N SER A 420 -10.07 -38.82 -17.96
CA SER A 420 -8.90 -39.13 -18.77
C SER A 420 -7.65 -38.58 -18.11
N SER A 421 -6.59 -39.38 -18.08
CA SER A 421 -5.24 -38.95 -17.71
C SER A 421 -4.25 -39.36 -18.79
N SER A 422 -3.59 -38.38 -19.39
CA SER A 422 -2.61 -38.58 -20.48
C SER A 422 -3.17 -39.42 -21.64
N GLY A 423 -4.46 -39.22 -21.95
CA GLY A 423 -5.19 -39.93 -23.01
C GLY A 423 -5.71 -41.32 -22.64
N SER A 424 -5.51 -41.78 -21.40
CA SER A 424 -6.09 -43.03 -20.90
C SER A 424 -7.28 -42.76 -19.98
N ILE A 425 -8.41 -43.39 -20.26
CA ILE A 425 -9.62 -43.31 -19.42
C ILE A 425 -9.43 -44.14 -18.16
N GLN A 426 -9.83 -43.59 -17.01
CA GLN A 426 -9.52 -44.08 -15.68
C GLN A 426 -10.73 -44.74 -15.00
N THR A 427 -10.46 -45.75 -14.18
CA THR A 427 -11.42 -46.31 -13.20
C THR A 427 -11.28 -45.68 -11.81
N GLN A 428 -10.24 -44.90 -11.57
CA GLN A 428 -9.87 -44.44 -10.24
C GLN A 428 -10.90 -43.46 -9.67
N VAL A 429 -11.05 -43.54 -8.34
CA VAL A 429 -11.91 -42.64 -7.57
C VAL A 429 -11.08 -42.10 -6.42
N TYR A 430 -11.10 -40.79 -6.28
CA TYR A 430 -10.39 -40.07 -5.23
C TYR A 430 -11.40 -39.42 -4.29
N ALA A 431 -11.16 -39.51 -2.99
CA ALA A 431 -11.96 -38.86 -1.97
C ALA A 431 -11.08 -37.95 -1.11
N SER A 432 -11.70 -36.91 -0.58
CA SER A 432 -11.11 -36.02 0.42
C SER A 432 -12.21 -35.50 1.34
N SER A 433 -11.83 -35.02 2.53
CA SER A 433 -12.76 -34.29 3.39
C SER A 433 -13.30 -33.06 2.65
N ALA A 434 -14.59 -32.75 2.85
CA ALA A 434 -15.22 -31.55 2.30
C ALA A 434 -14.44 -30.28 2.67
N LEU A 435 -14.67 -29.20 1.91
CA LEU A 435 -13.97 -27.92 1.97
C LEU A 435 -14.24 -27.16 3.28
N THR A 436 -13.78 -27.70 4.42
CA THR A 436 -14.12 -27.21 5.77
C THR A 436 -13.33 -25.94 6.13
N CYS A 437 -12.20 -25.70 5.43
CA CYS A 437 -11.35 -24.51 5.55
C CYS A 437 -10.92 -23.94 4.18
N GLY A 438 -11.65 -24.28 3.10
CA GLY A 438 -11.36 -23.77 1.76
C GLY A 438 -10.31 -24.49 0.95
N LEU A 439 -9.74 -25.60 1.42
CA LEU A 439 -9.01 -26.55 0.60
C LEU A 439 -9.46 -27.97 0.98
N PRO A 440 -9.42 -28.93 0.03
CA PRO A 440 -9.62 -30.33 0.38
C PRO A 440 -8.52 -30.79 1.34
N GLY A 441 -8.86 -31.78 2.18
CA GLY A 441 -7.85 -32.52 2.95
C GLY A 441 -6.98 -33.39 2.05
N ALA A 442 -6.16 -34.25 2.66
CA ALA A 442 -5.32 -35.18 1.91
C ALA A 442 -6.17 -36.11 1.04
N TRP A 443 -5.87 -36.17 -0.27
CA TRP A 443 -6.55 -37.08 -1.18
C TRP A 443 -6.16 -38.53 -0.93
N TYR A 444 -7.16 -39.41 -0.93
CA TYR A 444 -6.94 -40.85 -0.88
C TYR A 444 -7.77 -41.58 -1.93
N THR A 445 -7.23 -42.68 -2.43
CA THR A 445 -7.93 -43.55 -3.37
C THR A 445 -8.95 -44.41 -2.63
N VAL A 446 -10.17 -44.46 -3.15
CA VAL A 446 -11.23 -45.35 -2.66
C VAL A 446 -11.53 -46.43 -3.69
N SER A 447 -12.54 -47.28 -3.42
CA SER A 447 -12.98 -48.33 -4.33
C SER A 447 -13.12 -47.79 -5.77
N PRO A 448 -12.46 -48.39 -6.78
CA PRO A 448 -12.51 -47.91 -8.16
C PRO A 448 -13.87 -48.21 -8.79
N LEU A 449 -14.21 -47.46 -9.84
CA LEU A 449 -15.36 -47.75 -10.69
C LEU A 449 -15.22 -49.13 -11.35
N PRO A 450 -16.32 -49.88 -11.58
CA PRO A 450 -16.26 -51.20 -12.21
C PRO A 450 -15.72 -51.21 -13.65
N GLN A 451 -15.75 -50.06 -14.33
CA GLN A 451 -15.17 -49.86 -15.67
C GLN A 451 -14.64 -48.42 -15.83
N PRO A 452 -13.68 -48.17 -16.74
CA PRO A 452 -13.18 -46.83 -16.98
C PRO A 452 -14.29 -45.94 -17.57
N LEU A 453 -14.39 -44.69 -17.11
CA LEU A 453 -15.39 -43.73 -17.59
C LEU A 453 -14.81 -42.32 -17.65
N HIS A 454 -15.14 -41.58 -18.70
CA HIS A 454 -15.03 -40.12 -18.77
C HIS A 454 -16.30 -39.52 -19.39
N GLU A 455 -16.48 -38.20 -19.28
CA GLU A 455 -17.66 -37.47 -19.75
C GLU A 455 -18.98 -38.01 -19.18
N HIS A 456 -18.95 -38.55 -17.96
CA HIS A 456 -20.10 -39.00 -17.18
C HIS A 456 -20.61 -37.90 -16.23
N GLY A 457 -21.80 -38.08 -15.68
CA GLY A 457 -22.29 -37.27 -14.55
C GLY A 457 -22.06 -37.97 -13.21
N THR A 458 -21.66 -37.22 -12.19
CA THR A 458 -21.63 -37.72 -10.80
C THR A 458 -22.37 -36.74 -9.88
N VAL A 459 -23.30 -37.25 -9.07
CA VAL A 459 -24.10 -36.45 -8.11
C VAL A 459 -24.20 -37.16 -6.76
N ALA A 460 -24.51 -36.40 -5.70
CA ALA A 460 -24.75 -36.93 -4.36
C ALA A 460 -26.19 -36.68 -3.93
N THR A 461 -26.84 -37.69 -3.33
CA THR A 461 -28.17 -37.58 -2.71
C THR A 461 -28.09 -38.12 -1.29
N GLY A 462 -28.09 -37.23 -0.29
CA GLY A 462 -27.81 -37.61 1.10
C GLY A 462 -26.47 -38.33 1.25
N ALA A 463 -26.48 -39.53 1.83
CA ALA A 463 -25.28 -40.34 2.07
C ALA A 463 -24.91 -41.28 0.89
N ARG A 464 -25.33 -40.99 -0.35
CA ARG A 464 -25.07 -41.85 -1.53
C ARG A 464 -24.55 -41.05 -2.71
N PHE A 465 -23.49 -41.56 -3.34
CA PHE A 465 -22.99 -41.06 -4.62
C PHE A 465 -23.52 -41.88 -5.79
N TRP A 466 -23.80 -41.21 -6.90
CA TRP A 466 -24.30 -41.77 -8.15
C TRP A 466 -23.39 -41.34 -9.31
N THR A 467 -22.87 -42.30 -10.07
CA THR A 467 -22.11 -42.07 -11.31
C THR A 467 -22.88 -42.64 -12.49
N ILE A 468 -23.17 -41.81 -13.49
CA ILE A 468 -24.21 -42.09 -14.49
C ILE A 468 -23.69 -41.82 -15.90
N GLY A 469 -23.78 -42.83 -16.77
CA GLY A 469 -23.39 -42.73 -18.18
C GLY A 469 -21.87 -42.62 -18.39
N GLY A 470 -21.48 -41.86 -19.41
CA GLY A 470 -20.09 -41.64 -19.83
C GLY A 470 -19.64 -42.54 -20.98
N ASN A 471 -18.37 -42.42 -21.36
CA ASN A 471 -17.74 -43.23 -22.39
C ASN A 471 -16.56 -44.03 -21.79
N ASP A 472 -16.45 -45.29 -22.16
CA ASP A 472 -15.41 -46.21 -21.66
C ASP A 472 -14.17 -46.32 -22.57
N GLY A 473 -14.12 -45.49 -23.61
CA GLY A 473 -13.11 -45.50 -24.67
C GLY A 473 -13.49 -46.37 -25.87
N GLN A 474 -14.62 -47.09 -25.79
CA GLN A 474 -15.16 -47.91 -26.87
C GLN A 474 -16.58 -47.48 -27.25
N ALA A 475 -17.44 -47.22 -26.27
CA ALA A 475 -18.83 -46.84 -26.48
C ALA A 475 -19.38 -45.98 -25.34
N ASP A 476 -20.40 -45.20 -25.67
CA ASP A 476 -21.21 -44.52 -24.66
C ASP A 476 -22.00 -45.54 -23.83
N GLN A 477 -22.12 -45.25 -22.54
CA GLN A 477 -22.63 -46.17 -21.54
C GLN A 477 -24.01 -45.73 -21.06
N ARG A 478 -24.83 -46.72 -20.68
CA ARG A 478 -26.13 -46.51 -20.03
C ARG A 478 -26.13 -46.95 -18.56
N THR A 479 -24.97 -47.35 -18.05
CA THR A 479 -24.81 -47.90 -16.70
C THR A 479 -24.91 -46.79 -15.66
N VAL A 480 -25.44 -47.16 -14.49
CA VAL A 480 -25.51 -46.32 -13.31
C VAL A 480 -24.80 -47.07 -12.19
N TYR A 481 -23.84 -46.42 -11.55
CA TYR A 481 -23.11 -46.95 -10.41
C TYR A 481 -23.46 -46.15 -9.16
N THR A 482 -23.63 -46.85 -8.04
CA THR A 482 -23.91 -46.23 -6.74
C THR A 482 -22.92 -46.70 -5.70
N ALA A 483 -22.58 -45.82 -4.77
CA ALA A 483 -21.82 -46.18 -3.58
C ALA A 483 -22.32 -45.39 -2.37
N ASP A 484 -22.55 -46.11 -1.27
CA ASP A 484 -22.99 -45.52 0.00
C ASP A 484 -21.78 -45.01 0.80
N VAL A 485 -21.98 -43.88 1.46
CA VAL A 485 -21.04 -43.29 2.44
C VAL A 485 -21.31 -43.91 3.80
N GLN A 486 -20.27 -44.49 4.40
CA GLN A 486 -20.32 -45.08 5.72
C GLN A 486 -20.24 -44.00 6.81
N ALA A 487 -20.67 -44.35 8.03
CA ALA A 487 -20.66 -43.44 9.18
C ALA A 487 -19.26 -42.95 9.58
N ASP A 488 -18.20 -43.62 9.13
CA ASP A 488 -16.80 -43.24 9.34
C ASP A 488 -16.22 -42.41 8.18
N GLY A 489 -17.04 -42.03 7.19
CA GLY A 489 -16.62 -41.28 6.02
C GLY A 489 -15.98 -42.12 4.90
N SER A 490 -15.92 -43.44 5.04
CA SER A 490 -15.41 -44.32 3.97
C SER A 490 -16.51 -44.73 2.98
N LEU A 491 -16.13 -45.02 1.73
CA LEU A 491 -17.07 -45.39 0.67
C LEU A 491 -17.21 -46.91 0.55
N HIS A 492 -18.44 -47.43 0.44
CA HIS A 492 -18.67 -48.82 0.03
C HIS A 492 -18.14 -49.10 -1.38
N ALA A 493 -18.05 -50.39 -1.74
CA ALA A 493 -17.74 -50.78 -3.12
C ALA A 493 -18.85 -50.28 -4.07
N TRP A 494 -18.45 -49.83 -5.27
CA TRP A 494 -19.40 -49.41 -6.29
C TRP A 494 -20.24 -50.60 -6.78
N GLU A 495 -21.55 -50.41 -6.79
CA GLU A 495 -22.51 -51.40 -7.26
C GLU A 495 -23.20 -50.91 -8.53
N THR A 496 -23.48 -51.82 -9.47
CA THR A 496 -24.33 -51.50 -10.62
C THR A 496 -25.77 -51.38 -10.16
N HIS A 497 -26.32 -50.18 -10.28
CA HIS A 497 -27.72 -49.93 -9.97
C HIS A 497 -28.61 -50.57 -11.06
N PRO A 498 -29.73 -51.23 -10.69
CA PRO A 498 -30.60 -51.93 -11.66
C PRO A 498 -31.24 -50.98 -12.69
N CYS A 499 -31.33 -49.69 -12.37
CA CYS A 499 -31.91 -48.67 -13.24
C CYS A 499 -30.89 -48.09 -14.22
N ALA A 500 -30.65 -48.81 -15.31
CA ALA A 500 -29.89 -48.29 -16.44
C ALA A 500 -30.65 -47.15 -17.14
N LEU A 501 -29.90 -46.23 -17.75
CA LEU A 501 -30.46 -45.17 -18.59
C LEU A 501 -31.24 -45.75 -19.77
N PRO A 502 -32.30 -45.06 -20.25
CA PRO A 502 -33.06 -45.49 -21.43
C PRO A 502 -32.20 -45.62 -22.70
N GLN A 503 -31.13 -44.84 -22.79
CA GLN A 503 -30.13 -44.89 -23.86
C GLN A 503 -28.72 -44.65 -23.32
N SER A 504 -27.70 -45.00 -24.11
CA SER A 504 -26.31 -44.70 -23.80
C SER A 504 -26.02 -43.20 -23.96
N LEU A 505 -25.40 -42.56 -22.97
CA LEU A 505 -25.15 -41.12 -22.97
C LEU A 505 -23.77 -40.80 -22.40
N SER A 506 -23.03 -39.91 -23.07
CA SER A 506 -21.85 -39.21 -22.59
C SER A 506 -22.06 -37.68 -22.69
N SER A 507 -21.17 -36.87 -22.10
CA SER A 507 -21.21 -35.41 -22.18
C SER A 507 -22.56 -34.78 -21.75
N LEU A 508 -23.21 -35.41 -20.76
CA LEU A 508 -24.51 -35.02 -20.20
C LEU A 508 -24.36 -34.06 -19.01
N ALA A 509 -25.43 -33.35 -18.64
CA ALA A 509 -25.49 -32.57 -17.40
C ALA A 509 -26.44 -33.22 -16.38
N ALA A 510 -26.08 -33.17 -15.10
CA ALA A 510 -26.83 -33.79 -14.01
C ALA A 510 -27.02 -32.81 -12.84
N VAL A 511 -28.22 -32.76 -12.26
CA VAL A 511 -28.51 -31.97 -11.06
C VAL A 511 -29.45 -32.73 -10.13
N VAL A 512 -29.37 -32.44 -8.83
CA VAL A 512 -30.27 -32.98 -7.81
C VAL A 512 -31.26 -31.89 -7.43
N ILE A 513 -32.55 -32.24 -7.43
CA ILE A 513 -33.64 -31.36 -6.99
C ILE A 513 -34.43 -32.17 -5.97
N ASP A 514 -34.42 -31.69 -4.72
CA ASP A 514 -34.90 -32.44 -3.56
C ASP A 514 -34.25 -33.84 -3.51
N ASP A 515 -35.04 -34.91 -3.60
CA ASP A 515 -34.58 -36.30 -3.58
C ASP A 515 -34.59 -36.98 -4.98
N ALA A 516 -34.58 -36.19 -6.06
CA ALA A 516 -34.60 -36.68 -7.44
C ALA A 516 -33.40 -36.21 -8.27
N ILE A 517 -32.90 -37.09 -9.13
CA ILE A 517 -31.82 -36.81 -10.08
C ILE A 517 -32.43 -36.45 -11.43
N TYR A 518 -32.04 -35.32 -11.98
CA TYR A 518 -32.39 -34.85 -13.31
C TYR A 518 -31.16 -34.88 -14.23
N LEU A 519 -31.31 -35.49 -15.40
CA LEU A 519 -30.29 -35.53 -16.44
C LEU A 519 -30.81 -34.85 -17.70
N SER A 520 -29.99 -34.02 -18.34
CA SER A 520 -30.36 -33.37 -19.59
C SER A 520 -29.32 -33.62 -20.69
N GLY A 521 -29.84 -33.88 -21.88
CA GLY A 521 -29.06 -33.99 -23.12
C GLY A 521 -27.98 -35.08 -23.09
N GLY A 522 -26.81 -34.74 -23.63
CA GLY A 522 -25.68 -35.63 -23.85
C GLY A 522 -25.60 -36.14 -25.28
N ARG A 523 -24.57 -36.95 -25.56
CA ARG A 523 -24.27 -37.56 -26.85
C ARG A 523 -24.53 -39.06 -26.80
N SER A 524 -25.20 -39.57 -27.83
CA SER A 524 -25.39 -41.00 -28.08
C SER A 524 -24.78 -41.35 -29.44
N GLY A 525 -23.54 -41.84 -29.43
CA GLY A 525 -22.73 -42.05 -30.62
C GLY A 525 -22.30 -40.72 -31.23
N TYR A 526 -22.93 -40.32 -32.34
CA TYR A 526 -22.68 -39.05 -33.03
C TYR A 526 -23.89 -38.13 -33.01
N GLU A 527 -24.89 -38.40 -32.15
CA GLU A 527 -26.12 -37.62 -32.10
C GLU A 527 -26.29 -36.99 -30.70
N GLU A 528 -26.34 -35.66 -30.67
CA GLU A 528 -26.76 -34.87 -29.52
C GLU A 528 -28.23 -35.16 -29.18
N GLN A 529 -28.55 -35.18 -27.88
CA GLN A 529 -29.86 -35.58 -27.35
C GLN A 529 -30.55 -34.40 -26.67
N ALA A 530 -31.89 -34.40 -26.69
CA ALA A 530 -32.70 -33.36 -26.04
C ALA A 530 -33.47 -33.87 -24.81
N HIS A 531 -33.53 -35.18 -24.55
CA HIS A 531 -34.36 -35.71 -23.49
C HIS A 531 -33.90 -35.28 -22.09
N ILE A 532 -34.87 -35.02 -21.22
CA ILE A 532 -34.66 -34.80 -19.79
C ILE A 532 -35.21 -36.00 -19.05
N TYR A 533 -34.34 -36.69 -18.33
CA TYR A 533 -34.69 -37.88 -17.55
C TYR A 533 -34.69 -37.56 -16.06
N ARG A 534 -35.68 -38.10 -15.34
CA ARG A 534 -35.81 -38.00 -13.88
C ARG A 534 -35.75 -39.38 -13.25
N LEU A 535 -35.01 -39.51 -12.15
CA LEU A 535 -34.98 -40.68 -11.28
C LEU A 535 -35.31 -40.25 -9.84
N GLN A 536 -36.34 -40.85 -9.25
CA GLN A 536 -36.61 -40.72 -7.82
C GLN A 536 -35.71 -41.68 -7.04
N THR A 537 -34.87 -41.16 -6.15
CA THR A 537 -33.78 -41.96 -5.54
C THR A 537 -34.22 -42.94 -4.46
N ASP A 538 -35.43 -42.74 -3.92
CA ASP A 538 -36.05 -43.46 -2.81
C ASP A 538 -37.21 -44.39 -3.26
N SER A 539 -37.46 -44.49 -4.57
CA SER A 539 -38.48 -45.38 -5.12
C SER A 539 -37.96 -46.82 -5.30
N ALA A 540 -38.61 -47.80 -4.64
CA ALA A 540 -38.26 -49.23 -4.71
C ALA A 540 -38.72 -49.94 -6.00
N ASP A 541 -39.12 -49.18 -7.03
CA ASP A 541 -39.88 -49.71 -8.18
C ASP A 541 -38.97 -50.07 -9.35
N THR A 542 -38.82 -51.38 -9.62
CA THR A 542 -37.88 -51.95 -10.60
C THR A 542 -38.44 -51.99 -12.04
N GLY A 543 -39.56 -51.33 -12.33
CA GLY A 543 -40.28 -51.46 -13.61
C GLY A 543 -39.96 -50.40 -14.68
N THR A 544 -39.81 -49.13 -14.29
CA THR A 544 -39.52 -47.97 -15.17
C THR A 544 -38.97 -46.81 -14.33
N CYS A 545 -37.73 -46.92 -13.89
CA CYS A 545 -37.18 -46.01 -12.88
C CYS A 545 -36.67 -44.66 -13.42
N TRP A 546 -36.21 -44.61 -14.68
CA TRP A 546 -35.96 -43.32 -15.36
C TRP A 546 -37.20 -42.92 -16.16
N GLN A 547 -37.71 -41.72 -15.91
CA GLN A 547 -38.87 -41.16 -16.61
C GLN A 547 -38.43 -39.99 -17.49
N THR A 548 -38.89 -39.94 -18.74
CA THR A 548 -38.75 -38.73 -19.55
C THR A 548 -39.75 -37.69 -19.05
N VAL A 549 -39.24 -36.58 -18.50
CA VAL A 549 -40.04 -35.52 -17.86
C VAL A 549 -40.07 -34.22 -18.66
N GLY A 550 -39.33 -34.17 -19.76
CA GLY A 550 -39.28 -33.02 -20.66
C GLY A 550 -38.26 -33.23 -21.77
N THR A 551 -38.13 -32.20 -22.62
CA THR A 551 -37.08 -32.10 -23.65
C THR A 551 -36.52 -30.70 -23.65
N LEU A 552 -35.21 -30.57 -23.84
CA LEU A 552 -34.52 -29.31 -24.11
C LEU A 552 -35.05 -28.66 -25.41
N PRO A 553 -34.96 -27.33 -25.55
CA PRO A 553 -35.36 -26.62 -26.78
C PRO A 553 -34.59 -27.08 -28.01
N VAL A 554 -33.33 -27.43 -27.82
CA VAL A 554 -32.42 -27.99 -28.82
C VAL A 554 -31.67 -29.18 -28.21
N PRO A 555 -31.29 -30.20 -29.01
CA PRO A 555 -30.38 -31.24 -28.54
C PRO A 555 -29.03 -30.64 -28.14
N LEU A 556 -28.45 -31.06 -27.02
CA LEU A 556 -27.21 -30.49 -26.48
C LEU A 556 -26.30 -31.56 -25.89
N ALA A 557 -24.99 -31.37 -26.05
CA ALA A 557 -23.93 -32.04 -25.31
C ALA A 557 -22.89 -31.01 -24.82
N GLU A 558 -22.13 -31.37 -23.78
CA GLU A 558 -21.07 -30.52 -23.20
C GLU A 558 -21.59 -29.15 -22.68
N HIS A 559 -22.90 -29.08 -22.39
CA HIS A 559 -23.58 -27.95 -21.76
C HIS A 559 -23.52 -28.05 -20.23
N ALA A 560 -23.83 -26.95 -19.54
CA ALA A 560 -24.03 -26.94 -18.10
C ALA A 560 -25.51 -26.84 -17.74
N MET A 561 -25.90 -27.45 -16.61
CA MET A 561 -27.25 -27.35 -16.05
C MET A 561 -27.18 -27.15 -14.54
N THR A 562 -28.00 -26.25 -14.01
CA THR A 562 -28.16 -26.05 -12.56
C THR A 562 -29.62 -25.76 -12.21
N TYR A 563 -29.96 -25.84 -10.92
CA TYR A 563 -31.28 -25.55 -10.38
C TYR A 563 -31.20 -24.39 -9.40
N ALA A 564 -32.03 -23.36 -9.58
CA ALA A 564 -32.14 -22.24 -8.65
C ALA A 564 -33.56 -21.67 -8.68
N ASN A 565 -34.06 -21.27 -7.52
CA ASN A 565 -35.36 -20.59 -7.37
C ASN A 565 -36.52 -21.26 -8.14
N GLY A 566 -36.67 -22.58 -8.02
CA GLY A 566 -37.75 -23.32 -8.68
C GLY A 566 -37.56 -23.60 -10.17
N SER A 567 -36.45 -23.17 -10.77
CA SER A 567 -36.22 -23.29 -12.22
C SER A 567 -34.91 -24.01 -12.55
N LEU A 568 -34.92 -24.77 -13.65
CA LEU A 568 -33.72 -25.30 -14.29
C LEU A 568 -33.13 -24.27 -15.23
N PHE A 569 -31.82 -24.05 -15.13
CA PHE A 569 -31.05 -23.22 -16.06
C PHE A 569 -30.09 -24.09 -16.86
N VAL A 570 -30.10 -23.95 -18.18
CA VAL A 570 -29.21 -24.66 -19.11
C VAL A 570 -28.44 -23.63 -19.92
N SER A 571 -27.11 -23.77 -20.00
CA SER A 571 -26.25 -22.80 -20.68
C SER A 571 -25.22 -23.46 -21.60
N GLY A 572 -25.01 -22.83 -22.76
CA GLY A 572 -23.99 -23.22 -23.74
C GLY A 572 -24.16 -24.63 -24.29
N GLY A 573 -23.03 -25.25 -24.66
CA GLY A 573 -22.95 -26.58 -25.26
C GLY A 573 -22.88 -26.57 -26.78
N VAL A 574 -23.07 -27.76 -27.37
CA VAL A 574 -22.98 -28.02 -28.82
C VAL A 574 -24.26 -28.71 -29.29
N THR A 575 -24.83 -28.28 -30.43
CA THR A 575 -26.15 -28.74 -30.90
C THR A 575 -26.17 -29.73 -32.05
N ASP A 576 -25.06 -29.95 -32.75
CA ASP A 576 -24.94 -30.89 -33.86
C ASP A 576 -23.50 -31.43 -33.98
N ALA A 577 -23.34 -32.64 -34.54
CA ALA A 577 -22.08 -33.23 -34.97
C ALA A 577 -21.42 -32.42 -36.12
N GLY A 578 -20.94 -31.22 -35.78
CA GLY A 578 -20.45 -30.21 -36.71
C GLY A 578 -19.96 -28.89 -36.09
N GLY A 579 -20.31 -28.59 -34.82
CA GLY A 579 -19.53 -27.64 -34.01
C GLY A 579 -20.10 -26.23 -33.78
N ASP A 580 -21.41 -26.00 -33.92
CA ASP A 580 -21.99 -24.72 -33.50
C ASP A 580 -22.07 -24.66 -31.97
N LEU A 581 -21.17 -23.87 -31.38
CA LEU A 581 -21.19 -23.52 -29.97
C LEU A 581 -22.30 -22.50 -29.69
N LEU A 582 -22.98 -22.67 -28.57
CA LEU A 582 -24.02 -21.74 -28.11
C LEU A 582 -23.51 -20.81 -27.01
N ASP A 583 -24.05 -19.60 -27.01
CA ASP A 583 -24.04 -18.62 -25.91
C ASP A 583 -25.43 -18.53 -25.24
N THR A 584 -26.38 -19.37 -25.65
CA THR A 584 -27.76 -19.30 -25.19
C THR A 584 -27.92 -19.79 -23.75
N VAL A 585 -28.80 -19.12 -23.00
CA VAL A 585 -29.28 -19.56 -21.68
C VAL A 585 -30.77 -19.84 -21.75
N TYR A 586 -31.17 -21.04 -21.35
CA TYR A 586 -32.57 -21.45 -21.26
C TYR A 586 -32.97 -21.61 -19.79
N THR A 587 -34.20 -21.19 -19.46
CA THR A 587 -34.83 -21.45 -18.16
C THR A 587 -36.17 -22.17 -18.32
N ALA A 588 -36.51 -23.07 -17.40
CA ALA A 588 -37.84 -23.65 -17.30
C ALA A 588 -38.19 -23.95 -15.83
N PRO A 589 -39.43 -23.63 -15.40
CA PRO A 589 -39.87 -23.99 -14.05
C PRO A 589 -39.99 -25.50 -13.90
N VAL A 590 -39.59 -26.01 -12.74
CA VAL A 590 -39.88 -27.39 -12.31
C VAL A 590 -41.26 -27.38 -11.66
N LEU A 591 -42.19 -28.15 -12.22
CA LEU A 591 -43.57 -28.20 -11.72
C LEU A 591 -43.67 -29.12 -10.50
N ASP A 592 -44.73 -28.97 -9.70
CA ASP A 592 -44.97 -29.75 -8.47
C ASP A 592 -44.98 -31.27 -8.69
N ASP A 593 -45.30 -31.74 -9.91
CA ASP A 593 -45.27 -33.16 -10.27
C ASP A 593 -43.90 -33.66 -10.75
N GLY A 594 -42.89 -32.79 -10.72
CA GLY A 594 -41.52 -33.04 -11.16
C GLY A 594 -41.30 -32.97 -12.66
N THR A 595 -42.32 -32.62 -13.46
CA THR A 595 -42.17 -32.37 -14.90
C THR A 595 -41.59 -30.99 -15.20
N ILE A 596 -41.03 -30.82 -16.40
CA ILE A 596 -40.41 -29.56 -16.80
C ILE A 596 -41.44 -28.71 -17.56
N GLY A 597 -41.63 -27.46 -17.11
CA GLY A 597 -42.51 -26.49 -17.73
C GLY A 597 -42.03 -26.00 -19.11
N ALA A 598 -42.66 -24.95 -19.62
CA ALA A 598 -42.26 -24.38 -20.90
C ALA A 598 -40.88 -23.71 -20.80
N TRP A 599 -40.00 -24.04 -21.74
CA TRP A 599 -38.69 -23.39 -21.84
C TRP A 599 -38.81 -21.97 -22.37
N GLN A 600 -38.04 -21.08 -21.75
CA GLN A 600 -37.81 -19.71 -22.18
C GLN A 600 -36.33 -19.51 -22.51
N GLU A 601 -36.07 -18.89 -23.65
CA GLU A 601 -34.73 -18.38 -24.00
C GLU A 601 -34.53 -17.00 -23.38
N LEU A 602 -33.44 -16.81 -22.65
CA LEU A 602 -33.09 -15.56 -21.98
C LEU A 602 -32.23 -14.68 -22.89
N THR A 603 -32.82 -14.15 -23.97
CA THR A 603 -32.08 -13.40 -25.01
C THR A 603 -31.38 -12.14 -24.49
N SER A 604 -31.91 -11.51 -23.43
CA SER A 604 -31.30 -10.35 -22.76
C SER A 604 -30.19 -10.70 -21.79
N SER A 605 -30.04 -11.98 -21.46
CA SER A 605 -29.08 -12.52 -20.48
C SER A 605 -28.32 -13.72 -21.08
N ALA A 606 -28.05 -13.66 -22.38
CA ALA A 606 -27.19 -14.62 -23.07
C ALA A 606 -25.79 -14.60 -22.46
N LEU A 607 -25.08 -15.72 -22.56
CA LEU A 607 -23.69 -15.81 -22.12
C LEU A 607 -22.84 -14.76 -22.87
N PRO A 608 -21.85 -14.15 -22.20
CA PRO A 608 -20.96 -13.18 -22.84
C PRO A 608 -20.16 -13.73 -24.03
N MET A 609 -20.07 -15.05 -24.14
CA MET A 609 -19.42 -15.77 -25.23
C MET A 609 -20.01 -17.17 -25.40
N LYS A 610 -19.77 -17.77 -26.56
CA LYS A 610 -20.14 -19.15 -26.84
C LYS A 610 -19.23 -20.10 -26.06
N LEU A 611 -19.80 -21.06 -25.33
CA LEU A 611 -19.04 -21.95 -24.45
C LEU A 611 -19.54 -23.39 -24.51
N ARG A 612 -18.59 -24.33 -24.37
CA ARG A 612 -18.84 -25.73 -24.00
C ARG A 612 -17.82 -26.19 -22.97
N SER A 613 -18.09 -27.31 -22.31
CA SER A 613 -17.20 -27.90 -21.30
C SER A 613 -16.86 -26.95 -20.14
N HIS A 614 -17.75 -25.97 -19.88
CA HIS A 614 -17.72 -25.08 -18.74
C HIS A 614 -18.53 -25.66 -17.58
N SER A 615 -18.40 -25.04 -16.41
CA SER A 615 -19.24 -25.34 -15.26
C SER A 615 -20.18 -24.17 -14.96
N MET A 616 -21.44 -24.47 -14.62
CA MET A 616 -22.39 -23.52 -14.08
C MET A 616 -22.96 -24.04 -12.77
N LEU A 617 -22.88 -23.23 -11.70
CA LEU A 617 -23.31 -23.60 -10.36
C LEU A 617 -24.25 -22.54 -9.81
N ALA A 618 -25.34 -22.96 -9.16
CA ALA A 618 -26.20 -22.08 -8.40
C ALA A 618 -25.72 -22.02 -6.95
N ILE A 619 -25.49 -20.81 -6.44
CA ILE A 619 -25.06 -20.60 -5.07
C ILE A 619 -25.84 -19.41 -4.51
N HIS A 620 -26.70 -19.67 -3.52
CA HIS A 620 -27.67 -18.69 -3.01
C HIS A 620 -28.49 -18.08 -4.17
N SER A 621 -28.47 -16.74 -4.32
CA SER A 621 -29.22 -15.99 -5.32
C SER A 621 -28.45 -15.72 -6.60
N TYR A 622 -27.36 -16.44 -6.89
CA TYR A 622 -26.53 -16.22 -8.08
C TYR A 622 -26.24 -17.53 -8.83
N LEU A 623 -26.12 -17.41 -10.15
CA LEU A 623 -25.45 -18.40 -11.00
C LEU A 623 -24.00 -17.97 -11.18
N TYR A 624 -23.07 -18.91 -11.02
CA TYR A 624 -21.65 -18.74 -11.34
C TYR A 624 -21.28 -19.59 -12.53
N LEU A 625 -20.58 -19.01 -13.50
CA LEU A 625 -20.09 -19.69 -14.69
C LEU A 625 -18.57 -19.58 -14.74
N ALA A 626 -17.87 -20.71 -14.87
CA ALA A 626 -16.42 -20.76 -14.81
C ALA A 626 -15.80 -21.61 -15.94
N GLY A 627 -14.80 -21.03 -16.62
CA GLY A 627 -13.97 -21.70 -17.61
C GLY A 627 -14.74 -22.17 -18.85
N GLY A 628 -14.23 -23.21 -19.50
CA GLY A 628 -14.77 -23.78 -20.74
C GLY A 628 -13.94 -23.44 -21.98
N MET A 629 -14.50 -23.72 -23.16
CA MET A 629 -13.87 -23.41 -24.45
C MET A 629 -14.84 -22.80 -25.46
N ASP A 630 -14.35 -21.84 -26.24
CA ASP A 630 -15.13 -21.00 -27.18
C ASP A 630 -14.78 -21.24 -28.67
N GLY A 631 -13.92 -22.22 -28.95
CA GLY A 631 -13.44 -22.53 -30.31
C GLY A 631 -12.39 -21.56 -30.88
N GLY A 632 -11.98 -20.53 -30.12
CA GLY A 632 -10.94 -19.57 -30.46
C GLY A 632 -9.52 -20.00 -30.04
N LEU A 633 -8.53 -19.12 -30.26
CA LEU A 633 -7.19 -19.23 -29.69
C LEU A 633 -6.94 -18.08 -28.71
N PRO A 634 -6.67 -18.34 -27.41
CA PRO A 634 -6.53 -19.65 -26.77
C PRO A 634 -7.88 -20.40 -26.66
N LEU A 635 -7.83 -21.74 -26.75
CA LEU A 635 -9.03 -22.60 -26.71
C LEU A 635 -9.70 -22.62 -25.34
N ALA A 636 -8.92 -22.56 -24.26
CA ALA A 636 -9.41 -22.62 -22.90
C ALA A 636 -9.68 -21.21 -22.36
N ARG A 637 -10.77 -21.06 -21.60
CA ARG A 637 -11.18 -19.82 -20.94
C ARG A 637 -10.87 -19.87 -19.45
N HIS A 638 -10.61 -18.71 -18.88
CA HIS A 638 -10.29 -18.52 -17.45
C HIS A 638 -11.29 -17.60 -16.76
N GLU A 639 -12.21 -17.02 -17.54
CA GLU A 639 -13.18 -16.05 -17.08
C GLU A 639 -14.16 -16.70 -16.11
N LEU A 640 -14.54 -15.90 -15.11
CA LEU A 640 -15.56 -16.21 -14.13
C LEU A 640 -16.66 -15.17 -14.25
N PHE A 641 -17.87 -15.62 -14.52
CA PHE A 641 -19.04 -14.76 -14.62
C PHE A 641 -20.04 -15.09 -13.51
N ARG A 642 -20.81 -14.08 -13.09
CA ARG A 642 -21.97 -14.29 -12.22
C ARG A 642 -23.21 -13.57 -12.76
N ALA A 643 -24.38 -14.11 -12.51
CA ALA A 643 -25.66 -13.46 -12.79
C ALA A 643 -26.64 -13.68 -11.63
N PRO A 644 -27.35 -12.65 -11.16
CA PRO A 644 -28.35 -12.81 -10.11
C PRO A 644 -29.55 -13.59 -10.64
N VAL A 645 -30.06 -14.51 -9.83
CA VAL A 645 -31.31 -15.25 -10.08
C VAL A 645 -32.47 -14.41 -9.60
N LEU A 646 -33.45 -14.19 -10.48
CA LEU A 646 -34.60 -13.35 -10.22
C LEU A 646 -35.80 -14.18 -9.73
N ASP A 647 -36.73 -13.52 -9.04
CA ASP A 647 -37.93 -14.15 -8.47
C ASP A 647 -38.85 -14.79 -9.52
N ASP A 648 -38.81 -14.28 -10.75
CA ASP A 648 -39.62 -14.77 -11.87
C ASP A 648 -39.02 -16.02 -12.56
N GLY A 649 -37.92 -16.56 -12.04
CA GLY A 649 -37.23 -17.71 -12.62
C GLY A 649 -36.31 -17.36 -13.79
N THR A 650 -36.04 -16.07 -14.02
CA THR A 650 -35.04 -15.59 -14.99
C THR A 650 -33.73 -15.18 -14.28
N ILE A 651 -32.78 -14.61 -15.03
CA ILE A 651 -31.52 -14.08 -14.47
C ILE A 651 -31.25 -12.65 -14.98
N GLY A 652 -30.56 -11.86 -14.17
CA GLY A 652 -30.02 -10.58 -14.57
C GLY A 652 -28.85 -10.71 -15.56
N ALA A 653 -28.21 -9.58 -15.89
CA ALA A 653 -27.06 -9.56 -16.77
C ALA A 653 -25.86 -10.32 -16.17
N TRP A 654 -25.07 -10.96 -17.03
CA TRP A 654 -23.80 -11.56 -16.63
C TRP A 654 -22.76 -10.49 -16.34
N GLN A 655 -22.20 -10.54 -15.14
CA GLN A 655 -21.07 -9.72 -14.72
C GLN A 655 -19.79 -10.54 -14.76
N GLU A 656 -18.76 -10.06 -15.46
CA GLU A 656 -17.43 -10.64 -15.40
C GLU A 656 -16.73 -10.25 -14.09
N LEU A 657 -16.21 -11.25 -13.38
CA LEU A 657 -15.45 -11.07 -12.14
C LEU A 657 -13.96 -11.06 -12.46
N THR A 658 -13.48 -10.00 -13.11
CA THR A 658 -12.11 -9.90 -13.61
C THR A 658 -11.04 -10.06 -12.53
N SER A 659 -11.27 -9.52 -11.32
CA SER A 659 -10.38 -9.68 -10.16
C SER A 659 -10.41 -11.08 -9.54
N SER A 660 -11.38 -11.91 -9.91
CA SER A 660 -11.57 -13.28 -9.43
C SER A 660 -11.59 -14.28 -10.59
N ALA A 661 -10.99 -13.96 -11.73
CA ALA A 661 -10.80 -14.91 -12.82
C ALA A 661 -9.98 -16.12 -12.34
N LEU A 662 -10.20 -17.28 -12.96
CA LEU A 662 -9.41 -18.47 -12.69
C LEU A 662 -7.93 -18.15 -12.96
N PRO A 663 -6.99 -18.57 -12.09
CA PRO A 663 -5.56 -18.37 -12.33
C PRO A 663 -5.08 -18.97 -13.65
N ASP A 664 -5.68 -20.09 -14.05
CA ASP A 664 -5.36 -20.80 -15.28
C ASP A 664 -6.63 -21.09 -16.08
N SER A 665 -6.54 -20.87 -17.40
CA SER A 665 -7.60 -21.24 -18.33
C SER A 665 -7.81 -22.75 -18.40
N ARG A 666 -9.06 -23.20 -18.29
CA ARG A 666 -9.36 -24.63 -18.24
C ARG A 666 -10.75 -24.96 -18.78
N TYR A 667 -10.86 -26.18 -19.30
CA TYR A 667 -12.10 -26.81 -19.75
C TYR A 667 -12.09 -28.29 -19.36
N ASN A 668 -13.25 -28.96 -19.44
CA ASN A 668 -13.41 -30.35 -19.00
C ASN A 668 -12.98 -30.57 -17.53
N HIS A 669 -13.05 -29.52 -16.72
CA HIS A 669 -12.87 -29.57 -15.27
C HIS A 669 -14.18 -29.96 -14.59
N ALA A 670 -14.07 -30.43 -13.35
CA ALA A 670 -15.23 -30.56 -12.48
C ALA A 670 -15.33 -29.32 -11.57
N ALA A 671 -16.55 -28.97 -11.17
CA ALA A 671 -16.80 -27.87 -10.25
C ALA A 671 -17.75 -28.30 -9.14
N VAL A 672 -17.51 -27.83 -7.93
CA VAL A 672 -18.35 -28.07 -6.75
C VAL A 672 -18.52 -26.77 -5.97
N ALA A 673 -19.64 -26.64 -5.27
CA ALA A 673 -19.90 -25.50 -4.41
C ALA A 673 -20.42 -25.95 -3.04
N THR A 674 -20.14 -25.12 -2.04
CA THR A 674 -20.76 -25.13 -0.70
C THR A 674 -21.30 -23.72 -0.42
N ASP A 675 -21.95 -23.51 0.71
CA ASP A 675 -22.36 -22.17 1.15
C ASP A 675 -21.19 -21.18 1.31
N LEU A 676 -19.96 -21.70 1.41
CA LEU A 676 -18.75 -20.94 1.75
C LEU A 676 -17.67 -20.98 0.68
N TYR A 677 -17.72 -21.89 -0.29
CA TYR A 677 -16.62 -22.11 -1.24
C TYR A 677 -17.10 -22.52 -2.63
N LEU A 678 -16.39 -22.03 -3.64
CA LEU A 678 -16.43 -22.48 -5.02
C LEU A 678 -15.12 -23.24 -5.32
N GLY A 679 -15.22 -24.50 -5.74
CA GLY A 679 -14.07 -25.35 -6.07
C GLY A 679 -14.05 -25.73 -7.54
N ILE A 680 -12.89 -25.62 -8.19
CA ILE A 680 -12.61 -26.10 -9.54
C ILE A 680 -11.51 -27.15 -9.47
N ILE A 681 -11.78 -28.33 -10.00
CA ILE A 681 -10.99 -29.53 -9.78
C ILE A 681 -10.52 -30.08 -11.12
N GLY A 682 -9.19 -30.11 -11.33
CA GLY A 682 -8.56 -30.64 -12.53
C GLY A 682 -8.95 -29.87 -13.81
N GLY A 683 -9.03 -30.61 -14.92
CA GLY A 683 -9.37 -30.13 -16.25
C GLY A 683 -8.18 -30.14 -17.21
N ARG A 684 -8.33 -29.47 -18.35
CA ARG A 684 -7.22 -29.24 -19.29
C ARG A 684 -6.79 -27.79 -19.34
N HIS A 685 -5.51 -27.56 -19.09
CA HIS A 685 -4.84 -26.28 -19.26
C HIS A 685 -3.67 -26.46 -20.22
N ASN A 686 -3.50 -25.58 -21.22
CA ASN A 686 -2.48 -25.71 -22.27
C ASN A 686 -2.41 -27.11 -22.92
N GLU A 687 -3.58 -27.71 -23.18
CA GLU A 687 -3.74 -29.07 -23.73
C GLU A 687 -3.23 -30.22 -22.83
N GLN A 688 -2.89 -29.94 -21.57
CA GLN A 688 -2.43 -30.94 -20.59
C GLN A 688 -3.48 -31.16 -19.50
N ASP A 689 -3.65 -32.42 -19.07
CA ASP A 689 -4.51 -32.76 -17.94
C ASP A 689 -3.85 -32.28 -16.64
N THR A 690 -4.54 -31.45 -15.83
CA THR A 690 -4.01 -30.92 -14.57
C THR A 690 -4.57 -31.65 -13.34
N ALA A 691 -3.72 -31.78 -12.31
CA ALA A 691 -4.07 -32.31 -11.00
C ALA A 691 -4.49 -31.21 -10.00
N ASP A 692 -4.43 -29.96 -10.43
CA ASP A 692 -4.59 -28.82 -9.54
C ASP A 692 -6.04 -28.60 -9.14
N ILE A 693 -6.19 -28.10 -7.92
CA ILE A 693 -7.45 -27.70 -7.33
C ILE A 693 -7.36 -26.23 -7.02
N LEU A 694 -8.32 -25.49 -7.56
CA LEU A 694 -8.52 -24.09 -7.28
C LEU A 694 -9.74 -23.98 -6.37
N VAL A 695 -9.61 -23.30 -5.25
CA VAL A 695 -10.76 -22.99 -4.41
C VAL A 695 -10.80 -21.50 -4.15
N ALA A 696 -11.96 -20.91 -4.38
CA ALA A 696 -12.26 -19.55 -4.00
C ALA A 696 -13.26 -19.58 -2.83
N PRO A 697 -12.92 -19.04 -1.66
CA PRO A 697 -13.92 -18.73 -0.65
C PRO A 697 -14.95 -17.77 -1.21
N LEU A 698 -16.23 -18.01 -0.93
CA LEU A 698 -17.33 -17.13 -1.25
C LEU A 698 -17.50 -16.17 -0.07
N TYR A 699 -16.94 -14.98 -0.22
CA TYR A 699 -17.08 -13.92 0.75
C TYR A 699 -18.45 -13.26 0.60
N ALA A 700 -19.11 -12.94 1.72
CA ALA A 700 -19.80 -11.66 1.75
C ALA A 700 -18.71 -10.58 1.64
N ALA A 701 -18.85 -9.60 0.75
CA ALA A 701 -17.76 -8.68 0.37
C ALA A 701 -16.83 -8.29 1.54
N ALA A 702 -15.51 -8.22 1.27
CA ALA A 702 -14.47 -7.96 2.27
C ALA A 702 -14.87 -6.81 3.20
N GLN A 703 -14.99 -7.08 4.51
CA GLN A 703 -15.23 -6.03 5.49
C GLN A 703 -13.92 -5.27 5.68
N GLN A 704 -13.84 -4.14 5.00
CA GLN A 704 -12.88 -3.12 5.31
C GLN A 704 -13.56 -2.11 6.22
N ALA A 705 -13.03 -1.97 7.42
CA ALA A 705 -13.49 -0.97 8.36
C ALA A 705 -12.40 0.08 8.49
N THR A 706 -12.71 1.28 8.01
CA THR A 706 -11.86 2.44 8.14
C THR A 706 -12.41 3.31 9.26
N SER A 707 -11.52 3.82 10.11
CA SER A 707 -11.84 4.78 11.16
C SER A 707 -10.78 5.86 11.17
N THR A 708 -11.18 7.11 10.93
CA THR A 708 -10.33 8.26 11.22
C THR A 708 -10.62 8.84 12.59
N GLY A 709 -9.59 9.36 13.24
CA GLY A 709 -9.74 10.12 14.46
C GLY A 709 -8.60 11.11 14.64
N GLU A 710 -8.70 11.93 15.67
CA GLU A 710 -7.76 13.02 15.89
C GLU A 710 -7.43 13.15 17.38
N PHE A 711 -6.16 13.41 17.68
CA PHE A 711 -5.70 13.88 18.97
C PHE A 711 -5.43 15.38 18.92
N ASP A 712 -6.13 16.19 19.71
CA ASP A 712 -5.64 17.53 20.09
C ASP A 712 -4.71 17.39 21.29
N LEU A 713 -3.43 17.71 21.09
CA LEU A 713 -2.40 17.64 22.11
C LEU A 713 -2.45 18.81 23.10
N GLY A 714 -3.37 19.77 22.90
CA GLY A 714 -3.57 20.98 23.70
C GLY A 714 -2.52 22.07 23.49
N ARG A 715 -1.37 21.74 22.88
CA ARG A 715 -0.28 22.65 22.51
C ARG A 715 0.58 22.06 21.40
N VAL A 716 1.31 22.90 20.69
CA VAL A 716 2.36 22.45 19.77
C VAL A 716 3.52 21.83 20.56
N GLN A 717 3.87 20.59 20.25
CA GLN A 717 4.98 19.88 20.87
C GLN A 717 5.62 18.88 19.92
N ASN A 718 6.79 18.35 20.29
CA ASN A 718 7.46 17.30 19.54
C ASN A 718 6.76 15.95 19.79
N ILE A 719 6.48 15.24 18.72
CA ILE A 719 5.77 13.96 18.71
C ILE A 719 6.74 12.93 18.14
N GLY A 720 7.07 11.91 18.93
CA GLY A 720 8.01 10.86 18.53
C GLY A 720 7.31 9.75 17.78
N GLU A 721 6.30 9.14 18.41
CA GLU A 721 5.63 7.96 17.88
C GLU A 721 4.15 7.90 18.24
N LEU A 722 3.43 7.09 17.46
CA LEU A 722 2.08 6.60 17.73
C LEU A 722 2.18 5.07 17.91
N THR A 723 1.72 4.55 19.03
CA THR A 723 1.62 3.12 19.33
C THR A 723 0.17 2.69 19.44
N TRP A 724 -0.11 1.42 19.17
CA TRP A 724 -1.45 0.87 19.37
C TRP A 724 -1.44 -0.51 20.01
N HIS A 725 -2.50 -0.80 20.76
CA HIS A 725 -2.74 -2.13 21.29
C HIS A 725 -4.10 -2.62 20.82
N VAL A 726 -4.13 -3.82 20.26
CA VAL A 726 -5.36 -4.46 19.76
C VAL A 726 -5.79 -5.52 20.76
N ARG A 727 -7.05 -5.49 21.18
CA ARG A 727 -7.74 -6.54 21.92
C ARG A 727 -8.62 -7.30 20.91
N GLY A 728 -8.39 -8.60 20.73
CA GLY A 728 -9.03 -9.43 19.68
C GLY A 728 -8.06 -10.46 19.07
N ASP A 729 -8.45 -11.08 17.95
CA ASP A 729 -7.66 -12.10 17.22
C ASP A 729 -6.39 -11.50 16.56
N PRO A 730 -5.18 -12.07 16.78
CA PRO A 730 -3.93 -11.60 16.16
C PRO A 730 -3.84 -11.76 14.62
N GLY A 731 -4.81 -12.42 13.96
CA GLY A 731 -4.80 -12.66 12.52
C GLY A 731 -5.23 -11.50 11.61
N VAL A 732 -5.84 -10.44 12.16
CA VAL A 732 -6.41 -9.33 11.37
C VAL A 732 -5.35 -8.33 10.90
N ALA A 733 -5.36 -7.97 9.62
CA ALA A 733 -4.48 -6.93 9.08
C ALA A 733 -4.99 -5.54 9.49
N LEU A 734 -4.25 -4.86 10.37
CA LEU A 734 -4.51 -3.48 10.80
C LEU A 734 -3.40 -2.57 10.25
N GLU A 735 -3.77 -1.68 9.34
CA GLU A 735 -2.93 -0.55 8.94
C GLU A 735 -3.26 0.67 9.78
N VAL A 736 -2.22 1.36 10.27
CA VAL A 736 -2.35 2.63 10.98
C VAL A 736 -1.52 3.68 10.27
N ARG A 737 -2.13 4.79 9.85
CA ARG A 737 -1.46 5.96 9.27
C ARG A 737 -1.75 7.19 10.09
N CYS A 738 -0.91 8.22 9.99
CA CYS A 738 -1.17 9.49 10.65
C CYS A 738 -0.75 10.69 9.79
N ARG A 739 -1.24 11.87 10.14
CA ARG A 739 -0.79 13.16 9.63
C ARG A 739 -0.89 14.21 10.73
N ILE A 740 -0.05 15.23 10.65
CA ILE A 740 0.17 16.19 11.72
C ILE A 740 -0.20 17.59 11.22
N ALA A 741 -0.85 18.38 12.09
CA ALA A 741 -1.07 19.80 11.89
C ALA A 741 -0.55 20.60 13.10
N ASP A 742 -0.10 21.83 12.84
CA ASP A 742 0.24 22.81 13.89
C ASP A 742 -1.03 23.56 14.36
N GLU A 743 -0.89 24.78 14.89
CA GLU A 743 -2.06 25.57 15.34
C GLU A 743 -2.97 26.02 14.19
N SER A 744 -2.52 25.93 12.92
CA SER A 744 -3.32 26.29 11.75
C SER A 744 -4.44 25.28 11.45
N GLY A 745 -4.31 24.04 11.95
CA GLY A 745 -5.23 22.95 11.61
C GLY A 745 -5.11 22.42 10.17
N VAL A 746 -4.09 22.86 9.42
CA VAL A 746 -3.83 22.35 8.06
C VAL A 746 -2.95 21.10 8.15
N TYR A 747 -3.48 19.97 7.70
CA TYR A 747 -2.75 18.70 7.70
C TYR A 747 -1.90 18.51 6.45
N GLY A 748 -0.70 17.95 6.64
CA GLY A 748 0.12 17.44 5.55
C GLY A 748 -0.38 16.10 4.99
N SER A 749 0.43 15.49 4.13
CA SER A 749 0.18 14.16 3.59
C SER A 749 0.14 13.08 4.68
N TRP A 750 -0.62 12.00 4.42
CA TRP A 750 -0.61 10.81 5.28
C TRP A 750 0.76 10.15 5.30
N SER A 751 1.15 9.63 6.46
CA SER A 751 2.31 8.76 6.61
C SER A 751 2.13 7.45 5.85
N SER A 752 3.23 6.74 5.65
CA SER A 752 3.17 5.29 5.37
C SER A 752 2.47 4.55 6.53
N ALA A 753 1.95 3.36 6.24
CA ALA A 753 1.38 2.49 7.26
C ALA A 753 2.46 2.11 8.28
N GLY A 754 2.10 2.16 9.57
CA GLY A 754 2.98 1.72 10.63
C GLY A 754 3.07 0.20 10.70
N THR A 755 4.11 -0.29 11.36
CA THR A 755 4.47 -1.71 11.45
C THR A 755 4.59 -2.12 12.91
N ASP A 756 4.35 -3.40 13.23
CA ASP A 756 4.59 -3.96 14.57
C ASP A 756 3.98 -3.15 15.74
N ARG A 757 2.73 -2.69 15.56
CA ARG A 757 1.98 -1.91 16.57
C ARG A 757 2.53 -0.51 16.88
N HIS A 758 3.34 0.04 15.98
CA HIS A 758 4.00 1.32 16.15
C HIS A 758 4.18 2.10 14.83
N LEU A 759 4.12 3.43 14.91
CA LEU A 759 4.32 4.37 13.80
C LEU A 759 5.17 5.55 14.29
N ALA A 760 6.40 5.65 13.79
CA ALA A 760 7.29 6.77 14.05
C ALA A 760 6.77 8.04 13.35
N ILE A 761 6.63 9.13 14.10
CA ILE A 761 6.15 10.44 13.62
C ILE A 761 7.31 11.43 13.48
N TYR A 762 8.11 11.60 14.55
CA TYR A 762 9.19 12.59 14.67
C TYR A 762 8.87 13.90 13.95
N ASN A 763 7.82 14.56 14.41
CA ASN A 763 7.33 15.83 13.87
C ASN A 763 6.86 16.75 15.01
N ARG A 764 6.73 18.04 14.73
CA ARG A 764 6.24 19.04 15.68
C ARG A 764 4.84 19.47 15.27
N GLY A 765 3.87 19.32 16.16
CA GLY A 765 2.49 19.66 15.88
C GLY A 765 1.61 19.70 17.12
N ARG A 766 0.36 20.15 16.94
CA ARG A 766 -0.68 20.17 17.96
C ARG A 766 -1.74 19.11 17.69
N TYR A 767 -2.09 18.87 16.43
CA TYR A 767 -3.11 17.88 16.09
C TYR A 767 -2.49 16.68 15.39
N VAL A 768 -2.86 15.49 15.82
CA VAL A 768 -2.46 14.22 15.19
C VAL A 768 -3.72 13.55 14.68
N GLN A 769 -3.96 13.61 13.38
CA GLN A 769 -5.00 12.81 12.77
C GLN A 769 -4.46 11.44 12.44
N TYR A 770 -5.21 10.40 12.76
CA TYR A 770 -4.88 9.02 12.47
C TYR A 770 -5.98 8.36 11.62
N LEU A 771 -5.56 7.36 10.85
CA LEU A 771 -6.39 6.51 10.03
C LEU A 771 -6.11 5.07 10.47
N LEU A 772 -7.14 4.37 10.92
CA LEU A 772 -7.13 2.94 11.17
C LEU A 772 -7.84 2.27 10.00
N GLN A 773 -7.19 1.31 9.37
CA GLN A 773 -7.78 0.51 8.31
C GLN A 773 -7.64 -0.96 8.68
N VAL A 774 -8.77 -1.57 8.97
CA VAL A 774 -8.86 -2.98 9.32
C VAL A 774 -9.33 -3.74 8.11
N THR A 775 -8.56 -4.73 7.70
CA THR A 775 -8.93 -5.67 6.65
C THR A 775 -9.05 -7.04 7.28
N ASN A 776 -10.29 -7.53 7.42
CA ASN A 776 -10.53 -8.88 7.96
C ASN A 776 -10.13 -9.94 6.91
N PRO A 777 -9.18 -10.85 7.19
CA PRO A 777 -8.91 -11.96 6.30
C PRO A 777 -10.03 -13.00 6.37
N ALA A 778 -10.94 -12.95 5.39
CA ALA A 778 -11.50 -14.06 4.61
C ALA A 778 -12.15 -15.29 5.29
N SER A 779 -11.98 -15.56 6.58
CA SER A 779 -12.21 -16.87 7.20
C SER A 779 -13.33 -16.90 8.25
N GLY A 780 -14.13 -15.83 8.33
CA GLY A 780 -15.21 -15.69 9.31
C GLY A 780 -15.04 -14.38 10.10
N VAL A 781 -16.08 -13.98 10.81
CA VAL A 781 -16.09 -12.74 11.60
C VAL A 781 -15.02 -12.84 12.70
N GLN A 782 -13.84 -12.27 12.47
CA GLN A 782 -12.84 -12.02 13.51
C GLN A 782 -13.10 -10.61 14.04
N ALA A 783 -13.55 -10.51 15.29
CA ALA A 783 -13.82 -9.23 15.93
C ALA A 783 -12.52 -8.62 16.48
N ILE A 784 -12.25 -7.37 16.14
CA ILE A 784 -11.40 -6.50 16.95
C ILE A 784 -12.31 -5.86 18.00
N ASP A 785 -12.12 -6.24 19.26
CA ASP A 785 -12.93 -5.73 20.38
C ASP A 785 -12.59 -4.26 20.67
N ALA A 786 -11.30 -3.90 20.62
CA ALA A 786 -10.85 -2.54 20.85
C ALA A 786 -9.44 -2.28 20.30
N ILE A 787 -9.19 -1.05 19.83
CA ILE A 787 -7.86 -0.52 19.52
C ILE A 787 -7.57 0.65 20.45
N ARG A 788 -6.55 0.51 21.30
CA ARG A 788 -6.03 1.61 22.12
C ARG A 788 -4.85 2.25 21.39
N LEU A 789 -5.01 3.49 20.93
CA LEU A 789 -3.93 4.32 20.40
C LEU A 789 -3.27 5.14 21.52
N SER A 790 -1.98 5.40 21.41
CA SER A 790 -1.20 6.23 22.34
C SER A 790 -0.10 6.96 21.59
N TYR A 791 0.27 8.17 22.01
CA TYR A 791 1.38 8.91 21.41
C TYR A 791 2.48 9.18 22.44
N GLY A 792 3.72 9.24 21.98
CA GLY A 792 4.90 9.59 22.79
C GLY A 792 5.40 10.99 22.47
N ALA A 793 5.34 11.91 23.42
CA ALA A 793 6.08 13.18 23.32
C ALA A 793 7.58 12.88 23.49
N VAL A 794 8.44 13.53 22.69
CA VAL A 794 9.89 13.28 22.70
C VAL A 794 10.70 14.57 22.84
N GLY A 795 11.98 14.44 23.19
CA GLY A 795 12.93 15.54 23.24
C GLY A 795 13.24 16.14 21.85
N ASP A 796 14.27 16.96 21.79
CA ASP A 796 14.75 17.55 20.53
C ASP A 796 15.32 16.44 19.62
N PHE A 797 14.98 16.47 18.33
CA PHE A 797 15.48 15.53 17.33
C PHE A 797 15.88 16.29 16.07
N VAL A 798 16.71 15.68 15.22
CA VAL A 798 17.00 16.19 13.87
C VAL A 798 16.50 15.18 12.84
N ARG A 799 15.82 15.67 11.81
CA ARG A 799 15.42 14.89 10.63
C ARG A 799 16.14 15.42 9.40
N VAL A 800 16.79 14.52 8.67
CA VAL A 800 17.48 14.84 7.41
C VAL A 800 16.59 14.45 6.26
N VAL A 801 16.38 15.39 5.34
CA VAL A 801 15.62 15.19 4.11
C VAL A 801 16.46 15.57 2.89
N ASP A 802 16.11 15.01 1.74
CA ASP A 802 16.64 15.44 0.45
C ASP A 802 15.88 16.66 -0.06
N GLU A 803 16.22 17.08 -1.28
CA GLU A 803 15.63 18.26 -1.92
C GLU A 803 14.17 18.13 -2.33
N ASP A 804 13.63 16.91 -2.41
CA ASP A 804 12.22 16.64 -2.65
C ASP A 804 11.43 16.45 -1.34
N GLY A 805 12.11 16.54 -0.19
CA GLY A 805 11.55 16.36 1.14
C GLY A 805 11.44 14.90 1.59
N ALA A 806 12.05 13.95 0.87
CA ALA A 806 12.08 12.55 1.26
C ALA A 806 13.16 12.28 2.32
N ASN A 807 12.96 11.23 3.12
CA ASN A 807 13.83 10.92 4.25
C ASN A 807 15.19 10.37 3.83
N VAL A 808 16.26 10.89 4.41
CA VAL A 808 17.63 10.45 4.13
C VAL A 808 18.14 9.56 5.26
N ALA A 809 18.13 8.25 5.04
CA ALA A 809 18.64 7.27 5.99
C ALA A 809 20.17 7.16 5.96
N GLY A 810 20.80 6.92 7.11
CA GLY A 810 22.24 6.70 7.24
C GLY A 810 23.11 7.95 7.13
N ALA A 811 22.54 9.15 7.12
CA ALA A 811 23.30 10.40 7.11
C ALA A 811 23.98 10.64 8.47
N ALA A 812 25.29 10.92 8.46
CA ALA A 812 26.07 11.22 9.65
C ALA A 812 25.89 12.69 10.05
N ILE A 813 25.68 12.96 11.34
CA ILE A 813 25.46 14.31 11.87
C ILE A 813 26.57 14.65 12.86
N TYR A 814 27.28 15.73 12.58
CA TYR A 814 28.36 16.26 13.40
C TYR A 814 27.92 17.53 14.12
N LEU A 815 28.31 17.67 15.39
CA LEU A 815 28.15 18.88 16.18
C LEU A 815 29.54 19.38 16.56
N ASN A 816 29.94 20.55 16.05
CA ASN A 816 31.26 21.13 16.31
C ASN A 816 32.44 20.15 16.07
N GLY A 817 32.34 19.30 15.04
CA GLY A 817 33.34 18.30 14.70
C GLY A 817 33.13 16.91 15.32
N ASP A 818 32.31 16.79 16.37
CA ASP A 818 32.04 15.51 17.03
C ASP A 818 30.86 14.78 16.37
N LEU A 819 31.00 13.50 16.03
CA LEU A 819 29.91 12.67 15.51
C LEU A 819 28.86 12.43 16.59
N LEU A 820 27.64 12.94 16.38
CA LEU A 820 26.50 12.64 17.25
C LEU A 820 25.89 11.28 16.95
N GLY A 821 25.84 10.89 15.67
CA GLY A 821 25.30 9.62 15.21
C GLY A 821 24.85 9.68 13.75
N THR A 822 24.20 8.60 13.31
CA THR A 822 23.64 8.47 11.96
C THR A 822 22.11 8.41 12.01
N THR A 823 21.46 8.90 10.96
CA THR A 823 20.00 8.85 10.86
C THR A 823 19.49 7.41 10.65
N ASN A 824 18.35 7.09 11.25
CA ASN A 824 17.65 5.82 11.01
C ASN A 824 16.95 5.78 9.63
N GLN A 825 16.20 4.70 9.34
CA GLN A 825 15.48 4.53 8.07
C GLN A 825 14.45 5.64 7.78
N GLN A 826 14.00 6.35 8.81
CA GLN A 826 13.08 7.47 8.71
C GLN A 826 13.81 8.82 8.58
N GLY A 827 15.13 8.81 8.42
CA GLY A 827 15.95 10.01 8.31
C GLY A 827 16.12 10.77 9.63
N VAL A 828 15.89 10.14 10.78
CA VAL A 828 15.88 10.81 12.09
C VAL A 828 17.09 10.41 12.94
N LEU A 829 17.73 11.40 13.57
CA LEU A 829 18.61 11.21 14.72
C LEU A 829 17.81 11.47 16.00
N ALA A 830 17.67 10.44 16.83
CA ALA A 830 16.79 10.42 17.99
C ALA A 830 17.31 11.29 19.17
N PRO A 831 16.43 11.75 20.08
CA PRO A 831 16.79 12.69 21.14
C PRO A 831 17.87 12.22 22.12
N GLU A 832 18.06 10.91 22.30
CA GLU A 832 19.10 10.38 23.17
C GLU A 832 20.53 10.72 22.70
N TYR A 833 20.70 11.01 21.40
CA TYR A 833 21.98 11.45 20.82
C TYR A 833 22.14 12.98 20.83
N MET A 834 21.11 13.72 21.24
CA MET A 834 21.10 15.17 21.20
C MET A 834 21.50 15.75 22.57
N PRO A 835 22.69 16.37 22.70
CA PRO A 835 23.15 16.88 23.98
C PRO A 835 22.26 18.03 24.48
N PRO A 836 21.91 18.05 25.78
CA PRO A 836 21.13 19.15 26.36
C PRO A 836 21.99 20.42 26.46
N GLY A 837 21.37 21.60 26.33
CA GLY A 837 22.01 22.89 26.61
C GLY A 837 22.84 23.49 25.47
N ARG A 838 22.56 23.13 24.21
CA ARG A 838 23.19 23.71 23.01
C ARG A 838 23.03 25.23 22.92
N SER A 839 24.07 25.89 22.42
CA SER A 839 24.13 27.33 22.16
C SER A 839 23.71 27.65 20.73
N ALA A 840 23.32 28.90 20.47
CA ALA A 840 23.17 29.41 19.10
C ALA A 840 24.51 29.50 18.34
N ASP A 841 25.64 29.44 19.06
CA ASP A 841 27.00 29.44 18.50
C ASP A 841 27.48 28.03 18.11
N ASP A 842 26.71 26.98 18.39
CA ASP A 842 27.04 25.62 17.97
C ASP A 842 26.72 25.41 16.48
N HIS A 843 27.40 24.45 15.85
CA HIS A 843 27.31 24.18 14.42
C HIS A 843 27.04 22.70 14.12
N LEU A 844 25.96 22.43 13.40
CA LEU A 844 25.61 21.14 12.85
C LEU A 844 26.02 21.02 11.38
N VAL A 845 26.68 19.91 11.05
CA VAL A 845 27.00 19.53 9.67
C VAL A 845 26.54 18.11 9.42
N VAL A 846 25.79 17.89 8.34
CA VAL A 846 25.31 16.60 7.89
C VAL A 846 26.17 16.12 6.73
N LEU A 847 26.58 14.84 6.74
CA LEU A 847 27.22 14.16 5.61
C LEU A 847 26.41 12.93 5.22
N ASN A 848 25.86 12.93 4.01
CA ASN A 848 25.14 11.79 3.44
C ASN A 848 25.96 11.13 2.33
N ARG A 849 26.47 9.91 2.55
CA ARG A 849 27.29 9.19 1.56
C ARG A 849 26.42 8.68 0.41
N VAL A 850 26.61 9.23 -0.80
CA VAL A 850 25.86 8.86 -2.01
C VAL A 850 26.65 7.98 -2.98
N HIS A 851 27.98 7.94 -2.84
CA HIS A 851 28.86 7.11 -3.65
C HIS A 851 30.14 6.73 -2.91
N GLU A 852 30.68 5.55 -3.23
CA GLU A 852 31.97 5.04 -2.78
C GLU A 852 32.66 4.37 -3.97
N GLN A 853 33.86 4.82 -4.30
CA GLN A 853 34.69 4.25 -5.34
C GLN A 853 35.63 3.21 -4.72
N ALA A 854 35.46 1.94 -5.10
CA ALA A 854 36.31 0.86 -4.65
C ALA A 854 37.72 0.93 -5.26
N THR A 855 38.70 0.37 -4.55
CA THR A 855 40.08 0.19 -5.03
C THR A 855 40.58 -1.23 -4.78
N ALA A 856 41.48 -1.71 -5.65
CA ALA A 856 42.15 -3.00 -5.48
C ALA A 856 43.35 -2.95 -4.51
N ARG A 857 43.72 -1.76 -4.01
CA ARG A 857 44.85 -1.55 -3.11
C ARG A 857 44.51 -1.97 -1.68
N ASP A 858 45.23 -2.97 -1.15
CA ASP A 858 44.86 -3.63 0.10
C ASP A 858 44.99 -2.75 1.36
N ALA A 859 45.80 -1.69 1.31
CA ALA A 859 46.06 -0.80 2.46
C ALA A 859 45.01 0.31 2.67
N HIS A 860 43.96 0.34 1.84
CA HIS A 860 42.93 1.39 1.83
C HIS A 860 41.70 1.09 2.71
N HIS A 861 41.79 0.12 3.62
CA HIS A 861 40.78 -0.09 4.66
C HIS A 861 41.21 0.57 5.97
N THR A 862 40.25 0.77 6.85
CA THR A 862 40.45 1.08 8.27
C THR A 862 40.35 -0.19 9.11
N GLU A 863 41.09 -0.28 10.22
CA GLU A 863 40.87 -1.36 11.21
C GLU A 863 39.50 -1.25 11.91
N GLN A 864 38.87 -0.07 11.84
CA GLN A 864 37.50 0.19 12.29
C GLN A 864 36.49 -0.10 11.16
N ASN A 865 35.47 -0.89 11.50
CA ASN A 865 34.51 -1.62 10.66
C ASN A 865 33.56 -0.78 9.75
N ASP A 866 33.93 0.41 9.26
CA ASP A 866 32.99 1.35 8.62
C ASP A 866 32.72 1.10 7.12
N SER A 867 33.57 0.32 6.42
CA SER A 867 33.26 -0.25 5.10
C SER A 867 33.88 -1.65 4.94
N PRO A 868 33.16 -2.64 4.37
CA PRO A 868 33.68 -3.99 4.17
C PRO A 868 34.68 -4.11 3.00
N ALA A 869 34.90 -3.06 2.21
CA ALA A 869 35.77 -3.05 1.04
C ALA A 869 36.78 -1.90 1.10
N ASN A 870 37.92 -2.03 0.42
CA ASN A 870 38.90 -0.95 0.24
C ASN A 870 38.32 0.14 -0.69
N TRP A 871 38.48 1.41 -0.35
CA TRP A 871 37.98 2.54 -1.16
C TRP A 871 39.05 3.60 -1.43
N SER A 872 38.98 4.23 -2.60
CA SER A 872 39.88 5.34 -2.97
C SER A 872 39.26 6.72 -2.70
N TYR A 873 37.96 6.89 -2.93
CA TYR A 873 37.24 8.11 -2.54
C TYR A 873 35.76 7.85 -2.30
N ARG A 874 35.10 8.80 -1.62
CA ARG A 874 33.67 8.81 -1.37
C ARG A 874 33.07 10.16 -1.73
N THR A 875 31.83 10.14 -2.21
CA THR A 875 31.06 11.36 -2.46
C THR A 875 29.94 11.48 -1.44
N TYR A 876 29.89 12.62 -0.78
CA TYR A 876 28.87 12.97 0.20
C TYR A 876 28.03 14.16 -0.30
N LEU A 877 26.74 14.20 0.05
CA LEU A 877 25.97 15.43 0.05
C LEU A 877 26.05 16.04 1.44
N THR A 878 26.45 17.31 1.52
CA THR A 878 26.67 18.01 2.79
C THR A 878 25.65 19.12 3.04
N SER A 879 25.37 19.39 4.32
CA SER A 879 24.63 20.60 4.72
C SER A 879 25.53 21.85 4.87
N LEU A 880 26.83 21.71 4.60
CA LEU A 880 27.78 22.83 4.61
C LEU A 880 27.52 23.70 3.37
N VAL A 881 27.22 24.98 3.60
CA VAL A 881 26.93 25.93 2.51
C VAL A 881 28.16 26.79 2.25
N ILE A 882 28.55 26.85 0.98
CA ILE A 882 29.67 27.66 0.47
C ILE A 882 29.11 28.78 -0.40
N SER A 883 29.36 30.04 -0.02
CA SER A 883 28.91 31.20 -0.81
C SER A 883 29.71 31.36 -2.11
N ASP A 884 29.21 32.18 -3.03
CA ASP A 884 29.95 32.58 -4.25
C ASP A 884 31.24 33.38 -3.98
N THR A 885 31.50 33.70 -2.71
CA THR A 885 32.72 34.38 -2.25
C THR A 885 33.62 33.46 -1.41
N GLY A 886 33.41 32.15 -1.48
CA GLY A 886 34.20 31.16 -0.73
C GLY A 886 33.97 31.16 0.79
N THR A 887 32.90 31.80 1.29
CA THR A 887 32.60 31.83 2.73
C THR A 887 31.78 30.61 3.14
N LEU A 888 32.23 29.90 4.18
CA LEU A 888 31.59 28.70 4.71
C LEU A 888 30.54 29.03 5.78
N SER A 889 29.43 28.29 5.80
CA SER A 889 28.42 28.35 6.87
C SER A 889 27.83 26.98 7.17
N ALA A 890 27.60 26.72 8.46
CA ALA A 890 26.99 25.48 8.99
C ALA A 890 25.63 25.79 9.65
N VAL A 891 24.83 24.75 9.89
CA VAL A 891 23.46 24.88 10.42
C VAL A 891 23.51 25.10 11.93
N ALA A 892 22.85 26.15 12.45
CA ALA A 892 22.72 26.33 13.89
C ALA A 892 21.67 25.37 14.49
N PRO A 893 21.92 24.74 15.65
CA PRO A 893 20.94 23.88 16.30
C PRO A 893 19.76 24.68 16.83
N GLN A 894 18.55 24.12 16.70
CA GLN A 894 17.31 24.71 17.19
C GLN A 894 16.74 23.90 18.35
N SER A 895 16.03 24.57 19.27
CA SER A 895 15.22 23.90 20.28
C SER A 895 13.92 23.40 19.65
N GLY A 896 13.54 22.15 19.90
CA GLY A 896 12.46 21.46 19.20
C GLY A 896 12.96 20.51 18.11
N GLY A 897 12.04 19.83 17.42
CA GLY A 897 12.37 19.06 16.23
C GLY A 897 12.85 19.97 15.08
N GLN A 898 14.01 19.67 14.49
CA GLN A 898 14.64 20.44 13.42
C GLN A 898 14.78 19.60 12.15
N ILE A 899 14.44 20.16 10.99
CA ILE A 899 14.63 19.53 9.68
C ILE A 899 15.83 20.15 8.99
N ILE A 900 16.76 19.32 8.51
CA ILE A 900 17.95 19.74 7.76
C ILE A 900 17.88 19.11 6.37
N GLN A 901 18.01 19.93 5.33
CA GLN A 901 17.97 19.48 3.94
C GLN A 901 19.40 19.35 3.39
N VAL A 902 19.68 18.23 2.71
CA VAL A 902 20.88 18.07 1.87
C VAL A 902 20.50 18.16 0.40
N GLN A 903 21.39 18.69 -0.45
CA GLN A 903 21.08 19.02 -1.85
C GLN A 903 22.15 18.49 -2.78
N ARG A 904 21.76 18.14 -4.02
CA ARG A 904 22.67 17.58 -5.03
C ARG A 904 23.79 18.54 -5.45
N GLU A 905 23.59 19.84 -5.25
CA GLU A 905 24.54 20.91 -5.59
C GLU A 905 25.58 21.20 -4.50
N SER A 906 25.59 20.44 -3.41
CA SER A 906 26.58 20.54 -2.34
C SER A 906 27.33 19.21 -2.16
N PRO A 907 28.05 18.73 -3.18
CA PRO A 907 28.89 17.56 -3.05
C PRO A 907 30.15 17.87 -2.25
N LEU A 908 30.62 16.88 -1.51
CA LEU A 908 31.95 16.84 -0.92
C LEU A 908 32.59 15.48 -1.23
N ILE A 909 33.63 15.49 -2.06
CA ILE A 909 34.40 14.30 -2.44
C ILE A 909 35.61 14.20 -1.52
N LEU A 910 35.69 13.10 -0.76
CA LEU A 910 36.76 12.88 0.19
C LEU A 910 37.62 11.69 -0.24
N PHE A 911 38.93 11.90 -0.36
CA PHE A 911 39.89 10.90 -0.84
C PHE A 911 40.60 10.18 0.31
N ASN A 912 40.88 8.89 0.12
CA ASN A 912 41.63 8.04 1.04
C ASN A 912 42.99 7.72 0.41
N LEU A 913 44.08 8.10 1.07
CA LEU A 913 45.44 7.95 0.56
C LEU A 913 46.32 7.16 1.51
N VAL A 914 47.20 6.36 0.94
CA VAL A 914 48.26 5.60 1.61
C VAL A 914 49.62 6.09 1.13
N ILE A 915 50.46 6.49 2.09
CA ILE A 915 51.82 6.95 1.87
C ILE A 915 52.78 5.91 2.45
N SER A 916 53.80 5.53 1.69
CA SER A 916 54.85 4.62 2.16
C SER A 916 56.23 5.22 1.95
N LEU A 917 57.02 5.27 3.03
CA LEU A 917 58.42 5.72 3.02
C LEU A 917 59.33 4.51 2.91
N GLU A 918 60.31 4.56 1.99
CA GLU A 918 61.19 3.42 1.69
C GLU A 918 62.11 3.02 2.88
N TRP A 919 62.32 3.93 3.84
CA TRP A 919 63.16 3.74 5.02
C TRP A 919 62.36 3.86 6.31
N ASN A 920 62.94 3.44 7.45
CA ASN A 920 62.34 3.69 8.75
C ASN A 920 62.61 5.14 9.18
N ALA A 921 61.57 5.97 9.20
CA ALA A 921 61.66 7.41 9.45
C ALA A 921 61.55 7.72 10.94
N ASP A 922 62.13 8.84 11.37
CA ASP A 922 61.90 9.34 12.74
C ASP A 922 60.54 10.05 12.84
N ASP A 923 60.06 10.21 14.08
CA ASP A 923 58.75 10.81 14.34
C ASP A 923 58.67 12.25 13.78
N ALA A 924 59.79 12.99 13.79
CA ALA A 924 59.84 14.36 13.28
C ALA A 924 59.57 14.43 11.77
N TYR A 925 60.15 13.53 10.97
CA TYR A 925 59.89 13.48 9.54
C TYR A 925 58.46 12.98 9.23
N LEU A 926 57.94 12.03 10.01
CA LEU A 926 56.55 11.59 9.87
C LEU A 926 55.56 12.71 10.19
N GLU A 927 55.84 13.51 11.22
CA GLU A 927 55.08 14.72 11.58
C GLU A 927 55.16 15.80 10.48
N GLU A 928 56.34 16.00 9.86
CA GLU A 928 56.50 16.91 8.72
C GLU A 928 55.59 16.50 7.55
N ILE A 929 55.60 15.21 7.18
CA ILE A 929 54.73 14.71 6.09
C ILE A 929 53.25 14.81 6.48
N ALA A 930 52.89 14.55 7.74
CA ALA A 930 51.52 14.74 8.24
C ALA A 930 51.06 16.20 8.11
N GLN A 931 51.92 17.14 8.50
CA GLN A 931 51.65 18.56 8.40
C GLN A 931 51.52 19.00 6.92
N ALA A 932 52.41 18.50 6.05
CA ALA A 932 52.35 18.73 4.61
C ALA A 932 51.03 18.23 4.00
N MET A 933 50.57 17.05 4.41
CA MET A 933 49.30 16.48 3.94
C MET A 933 48.08 17.24 4.48
N SER A 934 48.17 17.85 5.67
CA SER A 934 47.14 18.75 6.19
C SER A 934 47.03 20.03 5.34
N PHE A 935 48.16 20.65 5.02
CA PHE A 935 48.18 21.83 4.13
C PHE A 935 47.79 21.49 2.69
N ALA A 936 48.15 20.31 2.21
CA ALA A 936 47.68 19.80 0.92
C ALA A 936 46.16 19.57 0.91
N ALA A 937 45.54 19.15 2.02
CA ALA A 937 44.09 19.03 2.13
C ALA A 937 43.39 20.39 2.04
N ASP A 938 43.90 21.40 2.76
CA ASP A 938 43.40 22.78 2.68
C ASP A 938 43.50 23.32 1.26
N TYR A 939 44.64 23.10 0.60
CA TYR A 939 44.88 23.57 -0.76
C TYR A 939 44.05 22.82 -1.80
N LEU A 940 43.82 21.50 -1.65
CA LEU A 940 42.90 20.75 -2.50
C LEU A 940 41.46 21.25 -2.36
N PHE A 941 41.06 21.59 -1.12
CA PHE A 941 39.74 22.16 -0.85
C PHE A 941 39.57 23.53 -1.50
N ASP A 942 40.60 24.37 -1.47
CA ASP A 942 40.61 25.67 -2.14
C ASP A 942 40.49 25.51 -3.67
N ILE A 943 41.38 24.75 -4.31
CA ILE A 943 41.43 24.62 -5.78
C ILE A 943 40.20 23.94 -6.41
N SER A 944 39.40 23.29 -5.58
CA SER A 944 38.18 22.59 -5.98
C SER A 944 36.91 23.35 -5.62
N ASP A 945 37.00 24.65 -5.32
CA ASP A 945 35.87 25.49 -4.87
C ASP A 945 35.16 24.90 -3.63
N GLY A 946 35.88 24.19 -2.77
CA GLY A 946 35.38 23.54 -1.57
C GLY A 946 34.67 22.20 -1.80
N GLN A 947 34.87 21.55 -2.94
CA GLN A 947 34.17 20.31 -3.29
C GLN A 947 35.00 19.05 -3.09
N MET A 948 36.32 19.16 -2.85
CA MET A 948 37.23 18.03 -2.71
C MET A 948 38.18 18.20 -1.52
N ALA A 949 38.42 17.15 -0.74
CA ALA A 949 39.41 17.15 0.34
C ALA A 949 39.93 15.73 0.62
N PHE A 950 40.87 15.59 1.55
CA PHE A 950 41.29 14.28 2.03
C PHE A 950 40.39 13.82 3.18
N GLU A 951 39.82 12.61 3.06
CA GLU A 951 39.14 11.91 4.17
C GLU A 951 40.18 11.37 5.15
N ARG A 952 41.14 10.63 4.60
CA ARG A 952 42.11 9.84 5.36
C ARG A 952 43.45 9.83 4.65
N VAL A 953 44.52 9.93 5.45
CA VAL A 953 45.90 9.78 4.98
C VAL A 953 46.64 8.85 5.95
N ALA A 954 46.99 7.65 5.51
CA ALA A 954 47.75 6.70 6.30
C ALA A 954 49.22 6.70 5.88
N ILE A 955 50.11 7.03 6.81
CA ILE A 955 51.54 7.20 6.56
C ILE A 955 52.29 6.06 7.22
N TYR A 956 52.90 5.21 6.38
CA TYR A 956 53.69 4.06 6.77
C TYR A 956 55.17 4.29 6.49
N ASP A 957 56.02 3.83 7.39
CA ASP A 957 57.45 3.80 7.19
C ASP A 957 57.97 2.40 6.81
N ASN A 958 59.29 2.27 6.64
CA ASN A 958 59.96 0.99 6.46
C ASN A 958 59.38 0.18 5.28
N ALA A 959 59.01 0.85 4.19
CA ALA A 959 58.39 0.27 2.99
C ALA A 959 57.17 -0.63 3.27
N ALA A 960 56.51 -0.45 4.42
CA ALA A 960 55.26 -1.14 4.71
C ALA A 960 54.18 -0.64 3.73
N HIS A 961 53.42 -1.58 3.17
CA HIS A 961 52.41 -1.30 2.14
C HIS A 961 52.95 -0.60 0.88
N TRP A 962 54.25 -0.71 0.58
CA TRP A 962 54.88 -0.01 -0.55
C TRP A 962 54.19 -0.22 -1.89
N VAL A 963 53.74 -1.45 -2.20
CA VAL A 963 53.06 -1.79 -3.46
C VAL A 963 51.67 -1.17 -3.54
N ASP A 964 50.99 -1.06 -2.40
CA ASP A 964 49.61 -0.58 -2.31
C ASP A 964 49.52 0.93 -2.09
N ALA A 965 50.63 1.59 -1.77
CA ALA A 965 50.70 3.03 -1.53
C ALA A 965 50.43 3.86 -2.79
N ASP A 966 49.72 4.97 -2.62
CA ASP A 966 49.47 5.96 -3.67
C ASP A 966 50.65 6.92 -3.79
N ILE A 967 51.30 7.24 -2.66
CA ILE A 967 52.50 8.07 -2.60
C ILE A 967 53.68 7.23 -2.09
N GLN A 968 54.70 7.08 -2.94
CA GLN A 968 55.95 6.40 -2.61
C GLN A 968 57.07 7.44 -2.41
N ILE A 969 57.57 7.55 -1.17
CA ILE A 969 58.69 8.45 -0.84
C ILE A 969 59.99 7.64 -0.88
N SER A 970 60.82 7.92 -1.90
CA SER A 970 62.08 7.20 -2.09
C SER A 970 63.18 7.70 -1.15
N THR A 971 64.06 6.79 -0.74
CA THR A 971 65.35 7.10 -0.11
C THR A 971 66.25 7.99 -0.96
N LYS A 972 65.98 8.12 -2.27
CA LYS A 972 66.73 8.98 -3.19
C LYS A 972 66.35 10.45 -3.02
N ASN A 973 67.32 11.30 -2.68
CA ASN A 973 67.13 12.77 -2.64
C ASN A 973 67.27 13.46 -4.01
N ILE A 974 67.19 12.73 -5.12
CA ILE A 974 67.24 13.31 -6.48
C ILE A 974 65.98 13.05 -7.29
N VAL A 975 65.00 12.38 -6.69
CA VAL A 975 63.73 12.11 -7.35
C VAL A 975 63.03 13.44 -7.54
N ARG A 976 62.71 13.74 -8.80
CA ARG A 976 61.75 14.77 -9.12
C ARG A 976 60.35 14.18 -8.97
N PRO A 977 59.42 14.92 -8.32
CA PRO A 977 58.02 14.55 -8.28
C PRO A 977 57.51 14.21 -9.68
N HIS A 978 56.78 13.09 -9.76
CA HIS A 978 56.05 12.67 -10.95
C HIS A 978 54.95 11.70 -10.53
N ALA A 979 53.87 11.70 -11.28
CA ALA A 979 52.74 10.81 -11.09
C ALA A 979 52.27 10.19 -12.41
N TYR A 980 51.57 9.06 -12.29
CA TYR A 980 50.81 8.50 -13.41
C TYR A 980 49.42 9.11 -13.44
N ILE A 981 48.95 9.48 -14.63
CA ILE A 981 47.65 10.09 -14.81
C ILE A 981 46.55 9.05 -14.56
N GLY A 982 45.61 9.36 -13.67
CA GLY A 982 44.50 8.47 -13.34
C GLY A 982 44.88 7.23 -12.52
N GLY A 983 45.98 7.29 -11.77
CA GLY A 983 46.42 6.19 -10.91
C GLY A 983 45.47 5.85 -9.76
N ILE A 984 44.62 6.81 -9.31
CA ILE A 984 43.70 6.61 -8.18
C ILE A 984 42.65 5.50 -8.41
N THR A 985 42.25 5.27 -9.67
CA THR A 985 41.36 4.17 -10.06
C THR A 985 42.07 3.11 -10.92
N GLY A 986 43.39 3.19 -11.04
CA GLY A 986 44.17 2.28 -11.89
C GLY A 986 44.44 0.96 -11.17
N ASP A 987 44.24 -0.16 -11.88
CA ASP A 987 44.54 -1.50 -11.34
C ASP A 987 46.04 -1.84 -11.35
N ASP A 988 46.89 -1.02 -11.99
CA ASP A 988 48.33 -1.25 -12.02
C ASP A 988 48.98 -0.67 -10.75
N PRO A 989 49.55 -1.50 -9.86
CA PRO A 989 50.15 -1.05 -8.61
C PRO A 989 51.39 -0.16 -8.83
N VAL A 990 51.94 -0.08 -10.06
CA VAL A 990 53.05 0.84 -10.36
C VAL A 990 52.59 2.26 -10.68
N HIS A 991 51.29 2.48 -10.90
CA HIS A 991 50.70 3.80 -11.11
C HIS A 991 50.56 4.51 -9.76
N VAL A 992 51.59 5.26 -9.39
CA VAL A 992 51.70 5.96 -8.09
C VAL A 992 52.26 7.36 -8.28
N ILE A 993 52.14 8.19 -7.26
CA ILE A 993 52.92 9.41 -7.09
C ILE A 993 54.29 9.02 -6.51
N ARG A 994 55.37 9.46 -7.16
CA ARG A 994 56.75 9.21 -6.70
C ARG A 994 57.47 10.49 -6.39
N ILE A 995 57.88 10.62 -5.14
CA ILE A 995 58.58 11.80 -4.64
C ILE A 995 59.90 11.45 -3.95
N GLY A 996 60.77 12.46 -3.83
CA GLY A 996 62.03 12.37 -3.10
C GLY A 996 61.88 12.73 -1.63
N ARG A 997 62.97 12.59 -0.87
CA ARG A 997 63.01 12.92 0.56
C ARG A 997 62.73 14.39 0.87
N HIS A 998 63.11 15.27 -0.05
CA HIS A 998 63.04 16.71 0.12
C HIS A 998 62.54 17.35 -1.17
N TRP A 999 62.00 18.55 -1.06
CA TRP A 999 61.64 19.34 -2.22
C TRP A 999 61.62 20.83 -1.88
N ASP A 1000 62.31 21.64 -2.70
CA ASP A 1000 62.35 23.10 -2.58
C ASP A 1000 61.73 23.81 -3.80
N GLY A 1001 60.90 23.08 -4.56
CA GLY A 1001 60.30 23.56 -5.81
C GLY A 1001 61.23 23.44 -7.03
N ARG A 1002 62.51 23.09 -6.84
CA ARG A 1002 63.50 23.02 -7.92
C ARG A 1002 64.30 21.73 -7.94
N THR A 1003 64.66 21.21 -6.77
CA THR A 1003 65.50 20.04 -6.59
C THR A 1003 64.99 19.15 -5.47
N GLY A 1004 65.24 17.83 -5.58
CA GLY A 1004 64.89 16.87 -4.54
C GLY A 1004 65.87 16.81 -3.35
N ASN A 1005 66.91 17.64 -3.36
CA ASN A 1005 68.07 17.53 -2.45
C ASN A 1005 67.92 18.35 -1.16
N SER A 1006 66.96 19.28 -1.13
CA SER A 1006 66.73 20.25 -0.06
C SER A 1006 65.27 20.69 -0.04
N GLY A 1007 64.85 21.29 1.08
CA GLY A 1007 63.49 21.81 1.28
C GLY A 1007 62.56 20.81 2.01
N PRO A 1008 61.78 21.27 2.99
CA PRO A 1008 60.80 20.43 3.67
C PRO A 1008 59.48 20.36 2.88
N TRP A 1009 58.69 19.33 3.12
CA TRP A 1009 57.44 19.10 2.38
C TRP A 1009 56.25 19.95 2.90
N ASP A 1010 56.33 20.44 4.14
CA ASP A 1010 55.28 21.24 4.79
C ASP A 1010 55.35 22.75 4.46
N GLU A 1011 56.29 23.16 3.62
CA GLU A 1011 56.37 24.52 3.07
C GLU A 1011 55.61 24.63 1.72
N PRO A 1012 55.20 25.84 1.28
CA PRO A 1012 54.40 26.05 0.06
C PRO A 1012 54.94 25.37 -1.19
N GLU A 1013 56.26 25.37 -1.39
CA GLU A 1013 56.88 24.70 -2.53
C GLU A 1013 56.70 23.17 -2.48
N GLY A 1014 56.59 22.59 -1.28
CA GLY A 1014 56.38 21.17 -1.04
C GLY A 1014 54.93 20.75 -1.26
N TYR A 1015 54.03 21.17 -0.38
CA TYR A 1015 52.64 20.67 -0.37
C TYR A 1015 51.84 21.08 -1.61
N ARG A 1016 52.11 22.25 -2.23
CA ARG A 1016 51.48 22.61 -3.52
C ARG A 1016 51.97 21.73 -4.66
N THR A 1017 53.23 21.28 -4.62
CA THR A 1017 53.74 20.26 -5.56
C THR A 1017 53.09 18.90 -5.32
N LEU A 1018 52.81 18.52 -4.06
CA LEU A 1018 52.05 17.28 -3.79
C LEU A 1018 50.66 17.34 -4.42
N VAL A 1019 49.95 18.47 -4.31
CA VAL A 1019 48.63 18.63 -4.93
C VAL A 1019 48.73 18.70 -6.46
N HIS A 1020 49.80 19.26 -7.03
CA HIS A 1020 50.05 19.18 -8.47
C HIS A 1020 50.20 17.74 -8.97
N GLU A 1021 51.02 16.92 -8.31
CA GLU A 1021 51.15 15.49 -8.65
C GLU A 1021 49.84 14.71 -8.41
N PHE A 1022 49.10 15.09 -7.37
CA PHE A 1022 47.76 14.58 -7.12
C PHE A 1022 46.78 14.96 -8.26
N GLY A 1023 46.94 16.13 -8.87
CA GLY A 1023 46.19 16.57 -10.05
C GLY A 1023 46.31 15.59 -11.22
N HIS A 1024 47.51 15.09 -11.50
CA HIS A 1024 47.69 13.99 -12.45
C HIS A 1024 47.05 12.71 -11.94
N TYR A 1025 47.41 12.31 -10.71
CA TYR A 1025 47.09 11.01 -10.15
C TYR A 1025 45.59 10.75 -9.99
N ALA A 1026 44.87 11.73 -9.45
CA ALA A 1026 43.47 11.60 -9.08
C ALA A 1026 42.55 12.48 -9.91
N LEU A 1027 42.98 13.65 -10.37
CA LEU A 1027 42.13 14.56 -11.15
C LEU A 1027 42.27 14.35 -12.67
N TYR A 1028 43.12 13.41 -13.11
CA TYR A 1028 43.36 13.05 -14.51
C TYR A 1028 43.88 14.22 -15.37
N LEU A 1029 44.51 15.20 -14.74
CA LEU A 1029 44.99 16.41 -15.41
C LEU A 1029 46.36 16.17 -16.06
N TYR A 1030 46.70 16.99 -17.06
CA TYR A 1030 47.98 16.98 -17.75
C TYR A 1030 48.75 18.27 -17.52
N ASP A 1031 50.06 18.25 -17.79
CA ASP A 1031 50.93 19.41 -17.65
C ASP A 1031 50.52 20.55 -18.59
N GLU A 1032 50.44 21.77 -18.06
CA GLU A 1032 50.13 22.99 -18.81
C GLU A 1032 51.31 23.96 -18.95
N TYR A 1033 52.49 23.57 -18.45
CA TYR A 1033 53.73 24.34 -18.54
C TYR A 1033 54.24 24.62 -19.97
N PHE A 1034 53.73 23.88 -20.96
CA PHE A 1034 54.17 23.95 -22.35
C PHE A 1034 52.99 23.93 -23.31
N TYR A 1035 53.13 24.65 -24.42
CA TYR A 1035 52.27 24.48 -25.57
C TYR A 1035 53.02 23.92 -26.77
N TYR A 1036 52.29 23.28 -27.67
CA TYR A 1036 52.83 22.62 -28.85
C TYR A 1036 52.29 23.27 -30.12
N LEU A 1037 53.15 24.02 -30.83
CA LEU A 1037 52.79 24.59 -32.14
C LEU A 1037 53.19 23.63 -33.26
N GLU A 1038 52.28 23.39 -34.18
CA GLU A 1038 52.58 22.68 -35.42
C GLU A 1038 53.31 23.63 -36.38
N LYS A 1039 54.55 23.28 -36.74
CA LYS A 1039 55.31 23.98 -37.77
C LYS A 1039 54.75 23.64 -39.15
N ASP A 1040 55.04 24.49 -40.15
CA ASP A 1040 54.62 24.30 -41.55
C ASP A 1040 55.01 22.93 -42.17
N ASN A 1041 55.94 22.19 -41.55
CA ASN A 1041 56.41 20.86 -41.96
C ASN A 1041 55.72 19.69 -41.20
N GLY A 1042 54.74 19.97 -40.33
CA GLY A 1042 54.01 19.00 -39.51
C GLY A 1042 54.74 18.55 -38.23
N GLU A 1043 55.89 19.14 -37.89
CA GLU A 1043 56.58 18.87 -36.62
C GLU A 1043 56.02 19.74 -35.49
N LEU A 1044 55.88 19.17 -34.28
CA LEU A 1044 55.48 19.91 -33.09
C LEU A 1044 56.68 20.58 -32.42
N GLU A 1045 56.60 21.90 -32.22
CA GLU A 1045 57.53 22.66 -31.40
C GLU A 1045 57.00 22.80 -29.97
N ARG A 1046 57.75 22.29 -28.99
CA ARG A 1046 57.48 22.52 -27.57
C ARG A 1046 58.02 23.88 -27.15
N LEU A 1047 57.14 24.78 -26.72
CA LEU A 1047 57.49 26.11 -26.24
C LEU A 1047 56.97 26.30 -24.80
N PRO A 1048 57.69 27.05 -23.94
CA PRO A 1048 57.17 27.40 -22.62
C PRO A 1048 55.83 28.14 -22.76
N GLY A 1049 54.82 27.64 -22.06
CA GLY A 1049 53.47 28.15 -22.08
C GLY A 1049 53.06 28.76 -20.76
N ALA A 1050 52.04 29.61 -20.83
CA ALA A 1050 51.22 29.94 -19.68
C ALA A 1050 49.77 29.80 -20.16
N CYS A 1051 48.95 29.01 -19.46
CA CYS A 1051 47.50 28.95 -19.69
C CYS A 1051 46.82 30.21 -19.09
N THR A 1052 47.58 31.01 -18.35
CA THR A 1052 47.21 32.38 -17.94
C THR A 1052 47.44 33.42 -19.03
N ARG A 1053 47.01 34.65 -18.74
CA ARG A 1053 47.52 35.88 -19.37
C ARG A 1053 49.03 35.79 -19.65
N SER A 1054 49.51 36.55 -20.64
CA SER A 1054 50.89 36.50 -21.15
C SER A 1054 52.02 36.64 -20.11
N GLU A 1055 51.72 37.06 -18.87
CA GLU A 1055 52.63 37.08 -17.73
C GLU A 1055 51.92 36.53 -16.47
N ARG A 1056 52.58 35.62 -15.73
CA ARG A 1056 52.09 35.09 -14.45
C ARG A 1056 52.09 36.18 -13.39
N HIS A 1057 50.98 36.37 -12.67
CA HIS A 1057 50.88 37.41 -11.65
C HIS A 1057 51.44 36.91 -10.31
N GLN A 1058 52.52 37.54 -9.83
CA GLN A 1058 53.05 37.28 -8.50
C GLN A 1058 52.26 38.07 -7.44
N GLY A 1059 51.55 37.37 -6.55
CA GLY A 1059 50.90 37.95 -5.38
C GLY A 1059 49.37 37.96 -5.38
N ASP A 1060 48.73 37.32 -6.37
CA ASP A 1060 47.30 37.01 -6.39
C ASP A 1060 47.12 35.63 -7.01
N ASP A 1061 46.90 34.61 -6.16
CA ASP A 1061 46.89 33.21 -6.57
C ASP A 1061 45.58 32.84 -7.31
N THR A 1062 44.51 33.64 -7.13
CA THR A 1062 43.16 33.41 -7.67
C THR A 1062 43.01 33.75 -9.15
N ILE A 1063 44.00 34.43 -9.74
CA ILE A 1063 43.97 34.90 -11.13
C ILE A 1063 44.92 34.14 -12.05
N ASN A 1064 45.59 33.10 -11.54
CA ASN A 1064 46.40 32.21 -12.35
C ASN A 1064 45.57 30.96 -12.73
N ALA A 1065 45.79 30.42 -13.93
CA ALA A 1065 44.80 29.65 -14.68
C ALA A 1065 44.81 28.18 -14.31
N SER A 1066 45.89 27.66 -13.74
CA SER A 1066 45.89 26.30 -13.22
C SER A 1066 47.10 26.03 -12.34
N ILE A 1067 46.91 25.22 -11.30
CA ILE A 1067 48.02 24.55 -10.61
C ILE A 1067 48.84 23.63 -11.52
N MET A 1068 48.31 23.26 -12.70
CA MET A 1068 49.00 22.44 -13.70
C MET A 1068 49.94 23.26 -14.61
N ASP A 1069 49.85 24.59 -14.60
CA ASP A 1069 50.76 25.54 -15.27
C ASP A 1069 51.75 26.16 -14.29
N TYR A 1070 51.30 26.52 -13.08
CA TYR A 1070 52.18 27.08 -12.06
C TYR A 1070 51.65 26.92 -10.64
N GLN A 1071 51.88 25.73 -10.07
CA GLN A 1071 51.45 25.36 -8.71
C GLN A 1071 51.92 26.32 -7.61
N TYR A 1072 53.04 27.04 -7.78
CA TYR A 1072 53.59 27.86 -6.70
C TYR A 1072 52.81 29.17 -6.45
N HIS A 1073 52.01 29.64 -7.41
CA HIS A 1073 51.26 30.90 -7.30
C HIS A 1073 49.85 30.78 -7.92
N SER A 1074 49.26 29.59 -7.94
CA SER A 1074 47.89 29.39 -8.41
C SER A 1074 47.08 28.79 -7.27
N SER A 1075 45.82 29.19 -7.08
CA SER A 1075 44.85 28.50 -6.21
C SER A 1075 43.72 27.88 -7.02
N GLU A 1076 43.82 27.87 -8.35
CA GLU A 1076 42.69 27.54 -9.22
C GLU A 1076 43.02 26.40 -10.18
N LEU A 1077 41.97 25.79 -10.72
CA LEU A 1077 41.98 24.91 -11.89
C LEU A 1077 41.47 25.65 -13.14
N GLY A 1078 41.95 25.25 -14.33
CA GLY A 1078 41.57 25.88 -15.60
C GLY A 1078 40.10 25.72 -15.95
N ALA A 1079 39.42 26.84 -16.19
CA ALA A 1079 38.01 26.90 -16.59
C ALA A 1079 37.81 27.75 -17.85
N ARG A 1080 37.36 27.12 -18.94
CA ARG A 1080 37.07 27.83 -20.19
C ARG A 1080 35.90 28.80 -20.02
N GLY A 1081 36.03 29.99 -20.62
CA GLY A 1081 34.97 31.00 -20.61
C GLY A 1081 34.92 31.87 -19.34
N VAL A 1082 35.81 31.66 -18.38
CA VAL A 1082 35.94 32.49 -17.17
C VAL A 1082 37.13 33.44 -17.31
N SER A 1083 36.88 34.74 -17.15
CA SER A 1083 37.93 35.76 -17.32
C SER A 1083 39.00 35.62 -16.23
N GLY A 1084 40.26 35.45 -16.62
CA GLY A 1084 41.39 35.26 -15.69
C GLY A 1084 41.85 33.80 -15.57
N MET A 1085 40.99 32.83 -15.86
CA MET A 1085 41.31 31.40 -15.79
C MET A 1085 41.54 30.73 -17.16
N TRP A 1086 41.41 31.47 -18.26
CA TRP A 1086 41.53 30.91 -19.61
C TRP A 1086 42.08 31.92 -20.63
N GLU A 1087 43.04 31.48 -21.43
CA GLU A 1087 43.56 32.16 -22.62
C GLU A 1087 43.53 31.23 -23.84
N SER A 1088 43.57 31.78 -25.06
CA SER A 1088 43.56 30.96 -26.29
C SER A 1088 44.77 30.03 -26.42
N LEU A 1089 45.87 30.30 -25.70
CA LEU A 1089 47.04 29.43 -25.67
C LEU A 1089 46.82 28.15 -24.85
N CYS A 1090 45.84 28.10 -23.94
CA CYS A 1090 45.44 26.86 -23.26
C CYS A 1090 45.02 25.78 -24.26
N GLU A 1091 44.46 26.17 -25.42
CA GLU A 1091 44.08 25.21 -26.47
C GLU A 1091 45.28 24.51 -27.14
N GLN A 1092 46.50 24.90 -26.78
CA GLN A 1092 47.74 24.32 -27.31
C GLN A 1092 48.53 23.55 -26.23
N THR A 1093 48.06 23.51 -24.97
CA THR A 1093 48.67 22.71 -23.90
C THR A 1093 48.40 21.22 -24.11
N GLU A 1094 49.13 20.37 -23.40
CA GLU A 1094 48.93 18.91 -23.47
C GLU A 1094 47.51 18.51 -23.03
N GLN A 1095 47.00 19.16 -21.98
CA GLN A 1095 45.65 19.03 -21.45
C GLN A 1095 44.59 19.15 -22.55
N TRP A 1096 44.57 20.28 -23.27
CA TRP A 1096 43.60 20.48 -24.34
C TRP A 1096 43.88 19.62 -25.58
N ARG A 1097 45.13 19.43 -25.98
CA ARG A 1097 45.46 18.70 -27.22
C ARG A 1097 45.10 17.22 -27.15
N LEU A 1098 45.10 16.63 -25.95
CA LEU A 1098 44.74 15.22 -25.76
C LEU A 1098 43.24 15.01 -25.63
N ASN A 1099 42.55 15.86 -24.85
CA ASN A 1099 41.14 15.62 -24.48
C ASN A 1099 40.16 16.67 -25.01
N GLY A 1100 40.64 17.85 -25.43
CA GLY A 1100 39.77 18.97 -25.85
C GLY A 1100 38.99 19.60 -24.69
N GLU A 1101 39.52 19.47 -23.47
CA GLU A 1101 38.86 19.81 -22.20
C GLU A 1101 39.78 20.68 -21.35
N SER A 1102 39.23 21.67 -20.65
CA SER A 1102 39.89 22.36 -19.53
C SER A 1102 40.05 21.42 -18.33
N ASP A 1103 40.76 21.87 -17.29
CA ASP A 1103 40.90 21.09 -16.05
C ASP A 1103 39.54 20.82 -15.40
N TRP A 1104 38.70 21.85 -15.25
CA TRP A 1104 37.35 21.69 -14.71
C TRP A 1104 36.44 20.82 -15.57
N GLU A 1105 36.51 20.93 -16.91
CA GLU A 1105 35.78 20.02 -17.81
C GLU A 1105 36.25 18.55 -17.62
N THR A 1106 37.55 18.33 -17.38
CA THR A 1106 38.11 17.01 -17.06
C THR A 1106 37.64 16.49 -15.70
N VAL A 1107 37.70 17.33 -14.67
CA VAL A 1107 37.21 16.99 -13.32
C VAL A 1107 35.72 16.63 -13.37
N GLN A 1108 34.90 17.41 -14.07
CA GLN A 1108 33.49 17.10 -14.26
C GLN A 1108 33.28 15.75 -14.96
N ARG A 1109 34.08 15.44 -16.00
CA ARG A 1109 33.98 14.15 -16.71
C ARG A 1109 34.22 12.95 -15.80
N PHE A 1110 35.15 13.04 -14.86
CA PHE A 1110 35.50 11.92 -13.98
C PHE A 1110 34.71 11.85 -12.68
N TYR A 1111 34.23 12.98 -12.15
CA TYR A 1111 33.62 13.06 -10.82
C TYR A 1111 32.14 13.45 -10.80
N SER A 1112 31.54 13.80 -11.94
CA SER A 1112 30.08 14.00 -12.00
C SER A 1112 29.33 12.68 -12.08
N ASP A 1113 28.12 12.64 -11.52
CA ASP A 1113 27.26 11.46 -11.63
C ASP A 1113 26.67 11.34 -13.05
N THR A 1114 26.71 10.14 -13.63
CA THR A 1114 26.35 9.87 -15.03
C THR A 1114 24.90 9.38 -15.23
N HIS A 1115 24.09 9.37 -14.18
CA HIS A 1115 22.67 9.01 -14.24
C HIS A 1115 21.86 10.05 -15.02
N GLU A 1116 20.73 9.64 -15.62
CA GLU A 1116 19.81 10.55 -16.34
C GLU A 1116 19.35 11.74 -15.46
N LEU A 1117 19.16 11.48 -14.17
CA LEU A 1117 19.04 12.49 -13.12
C LEU A 1117 20.24 12.34 -12.17
N PRO A 1118 21.23 13.25 -12.24
CA PRO A 1118 22.44 13.15 -11.42
C PRO A 1118 22.13 13.20 -9.92
N ARG A 1119 22.69 12.25 -9.16
CA ARG A 1119 22.59 12.18 -7.69
C ARG A 1119 23.38 13.28 -6.99
N TRP A 1120 24.41 13.84 -7.65
CA TRP A 1120 25.14 15.04 -7.23
C TRP A 1120 25.66 15.80 -8.46
N LEU A 1121 26.00 17.07 -8.28
CA LEU A 1121 26.46 17.99 -9.33
C LEU A 1121 27.72 18.73 -8.89
N ILE A 1122 28.80 18.61 -9.69
CA ILE A 1122 30.02 19.41 -9.50
C ILE A 1122 29.79 20.80 -10.11
N ARG A 1123 29.86 21.84 -9.27
CA ARG A 1123 29.77 23.24 -9.69
C ARG A 1123 31.16 23.74 -10.10
N THR A 1124 31.25 24.38 -11.26
CA THR A 1124 32.50 24.95 -11.78
C THR A 1124 32.47 26.48 -11.73
N PRO A 1125 33.64 27.14 -11.86
CA PRO A 1125 33.69 28.59 -12.07
C PRO A 1125 32.87 29.07 -13.29
N GLN A 1126 32.68 28.22 -14.31
CA GLN A 1126 31.83 28.55 -15.46
C GLN A 1126 30.34 28.66 -15.07
N ASP A 1127 29.87 27.82 -14.16
CA ASP A 1127 28.50 27.87 -13.63
C ASP A 1127 28.25 29.13 -12.79
N ARG A 1128 29.30 29.62 -12.11
CA ARG A 1128 29.28 30.88 -11.34
C ARG A 1128 29.49 32.13 -12.21
N GLY A 1129 30.13 31.98 -13.37
CA GLY A 1129 30.51 33.06 -14.29
C GLY A 1129 31.68 33.92 -13.82
N ALA A 1130 32.39 33.51 -12.75
CA ALA A 1130 33.53 34.21 -12.16
C ALA A 1130 34.40 33.25 -11.34
N VAL A 1131 35.64 33.67 -11.07
CA VAL A 1131 36.57 33.02 -10.13
C VAL A 1131 36.00 33.06 -8.72
N MET A 1132 36.08 31.96 -7.97
CA MET A 1132 35.78 31.95 -6.54
C MET A 1132 37.06 32.14 -5.73
N ALA A 1133 37.19 33.26 -5.02
CA ALA A 1133 38.31 33.48 -4.12
C ALA A 1133 38.08 32.73 -2.80
N GLY A 1134 38.55 31.48 -2.69
CA GLY A 1134 38.36 30.58 -1.54
C GLY A 1134 37.44 29.39 -1.86
N PRO A 1135 37.12 28.51 -0.88
CA PRO A 1135 37.50 28.57 0.52
C PRO A 1135 38.97 28.24 0.76
N GLU A 1136 39.69 29.13 1.48
CA GLU A 1136 41.15 28.99 1.69
C GLU A 1136 41.57 27.75 2.50
N ARG A 1137 40.67 27.14 3.27
CA ARG A 1137 40.97 25.99 4.14
C ARG A 1137 39.75 25.14 4.48
N PHE A 1138 39.98 23.87 4.79
CA PHE A 1138 38.93 22.94 5.21
C PHE A 1138 38.48 23.23 6.66
N PRO A 1139 37.17 23.18 6.98
CA PRO A 1139 36.66 23.51 8.32
C PRO A 1139 36.81 22.34 9.31
N THR A 1140 38.05 22.07 9.75
CA THR A 1140 38.41 20.98 10.69
C THR A 1140 37.73 21.04 12.07
N HIS A 1141 37.12 22.18 12.42
CA HIS A 1141 36.36 22.40 13.65
C HIS A 1141 34.87 22.07 13.51
N TRP A 1142 34.41 21.78 12.29
CA TRP A 1142 33.04 21.33 12.00
C TRP A 1142 33.01 19.89 11.48
N LEU A 1143 34.09 19.43 10.85
CA LEU A 1143 34.26 18.08 10.34
C LEU A 1143 35.65 17.53 10.72
N PRO A 1144 35.79 16.24 11.07
CA PRO A 1144 37.03 15.69 11.62
C PRO A 1144 38.07 15.29 10.55
N PHE A 1145 38.06 15.91 9.36
CA PHE A 1145 38.90 15.53 8.22
C PHE A 1145 39.99 16.58 7.93
N PRO A 1146 41.16 16.17 7.37
CA PRO A 1146 41.57 14.79 7.15
C PRO A 1146 41.92 14.05 8.45
N VAL A 1147 41.64 12.75 8.50
CA VAL A 1147 42.17 11.86 9.53
C VAL A 1147 43.57 11.40 9.09
N ILE A 1148 44.61 11.85 9.78
CA ILE A 1148 45.99 11.48 9.49
C ILE A 1148 46.48 10.43 10.49
N GLU A 1149 46.91 9.27 9.98
CA GLU A 1149 47.39 8.15 10.77
C GLU A 1149 48.89 7.95 10.56
N LEU A 1150 49.64 7.87 11.66
CA LEU A 1150 51.08 7.60 11.63
C LEU A 1150 51.36 6.18 12.10
N HIS A 1151 51.98 5.37 11.24
CA HIS A 1151 52.32 3.98 11.48
C HIS A 1151 53.85 3.80 11.46
N ASN A 1152 54.48 3.80 12.64
CA ASN A 1152 55.92 3.68 12.81
C ASN A 1152 56.33 2.25 13.21
N GLY A 1153 57.27 1.63 12.48
CA GLY A 1153 57.86 0.34 12.82
C GLY A 1153 58.80 0.38 14.03
N GLU A 1154 58.74 -0.64 14.91
CA GLU A 1154 59.37 -0.72 16.25
C GLU A 1154 60.92 -0.52 16.35
N THR A 1155 61.65 -0.23 15.27
CA THR A 1155 63.10 -0.05 15.30
C THR A 1155 63.56 1.16 14.51
N SER A 1156 64.08 2.18 15.19
CA SER A 1156 64.67 3.38 14.57
C SER A 1156 65.67 3.02 13.47
N GLY A 1157 65.44 3.54 12.26
CA GLY A 1157 66.35 3.40 11.13
C GLY A 1157 67.72 4.00 11.44
N LEU A 1158 68.78 3.33 11.01
CA LEU A 1158 70.13 3.89 11.05
C LEU A 1158 70.27 4.97 9.96
N SER A 1159 70.39 6.24 10.36
CA SER A 1159 70.84 7.32 9.49
C SER A 1159 72.36 7.47 9.56
N LEU A 1160 73.00 7.68 8.41
CA LEU A 1160 74.45 7.90 8.33
C LEU A 1160 74.77 9.12 7.48
N ASP A 1161 75.32 10.16 8.11
CA ASP A 1161 75.84 11.33 7.41
C ASP A 1161 77.23 11.05 6.84
N LEU A 1162 77.36 11.19 5.52
CA LEU A 1162 78.61 11.07 4.80
C LEU A 1162 79.04 12.41 4.22
N THR A 1163 80.35 12.68 4.25
CA THR A 1163 80.98 13.76 3.47
C THR A 1163 81.91 13.14 2.44
N VAL A 1164 81.60 13.27 1.16
CA VAL A 1164 82.45 12.83 0.05
C VAL A 1164 83.47 13.91 -0.25
N LEU A 1165 84.75 13.55 -0.20
CA LEU A 1165 85.87 14.43 -0.52
C LEU A 1165 86.51 14.01 -1.85
N ASN A 1166 86.94 14.99 -2.64
CA ASN A 1166 87.75 14.75 -3.84
C ASN A 1166 89.17 14.27 -3.46
N PRO A 1167 90.01 13.82 -4.42
CA PRO A 1167 91.37 13.35 -4.13
C PRO A 1167 92.33 14.38 -3.48
N ARG A 1168 91.92 15.66 -3.40
CA ARG A 1168 92.66 16.75 -2.72
C ARG A 1168 92.13 17.04 -1.30
N GLY A 1169 91.16 16.26 -0.80
CA GLY A 1169 90.57 16.41 0.52
C GLY A 1169 89.52 17.52 0.64
N GLN A 1170 89.04 18.07 -0.48
CA GLN A 1170 87.98 19.10 -0.49
C GLN A 1170 86.61 18.45 -0.74
N PRO A 1171 85.51 19.00 -0.20
CA PRO A 1171 84.17 18.51 -0.50
C PRO A 1171 83.88 18.32 -1.99
N HIS A 1172 83.26 17.19 -2.35
CA HIS A 1172 82.88 16.88 -3.71
C HIS A 1172 81.35 16.98 -3.86
N PRO A 1173 80.82 18.09 -4.39
CA PRO A 1173 79.39 18.24 -4.63
C PRO A 1173 78.95 17.44 -5.86
N GLY A 1174 77.72 16.93 -5.84
CA GLY A 1174 77.13 16.19 -6.96
C GLY A 1174 77.65 14.76 -7.13
N ALA A 1175 78.27 14.16 -6.10
CA ALA A 1175 78.71 12.77 -6.12
C ALA A 1175 77.51 11.84 -5.91
N LEU A 1176 77.32 10.85 -6.79
CA LEU A 1176 76.29 9.83 -6.62
C LEU A 1176 76.70 8.82 -5.56
N VAL A 1177 75.85 8.69 -4.54
CA VAL A 1177 76.03 7.74 -3.46
C VAL A 1177 74.97 6.66 -3.56
N THR A 1178 75.43 5.42 -3.58
CA THR A 1178 74.60 4.22 -3.67
C THR A 1178 74.97 3.29 -2.51
N LEU A 1179 73.96 2.78 -1.82
CA LEU A 1179 74.09 1.77 -0.78
C LEU A 1179 73.91 0.38 -1.41
N GLU A 1180 74.96 -0.44 -1.45
CA GLU A 1180 74.83 -1.84 -1.85
C GLU A 1180 74.25 -2.68 -0.71
N THR A 1181 73.08 -3.29 -0.92
CA THR A 1181 72.48 -4.22 0.03
C THR A 1181 72.44 -5.64 -0.54
N LEU A 1182 72.32 -6.64 0.32
CA LEU A 1182 72.31 -8.05 -0.05
C LEU A 1182 70.92 -8.64 0.25
N GLN A 1183 70.05 -8.64 -0.75
CA GLN A 1183 68.69 -9.18 -0.65
C GLN A 1183 68.64 -10.55 -1.32
N GLN A 1184 68.25 -11.59 -0.58
CA GLN A 1184 68.13 -12.98 -1.07
C GLN A 1184 69.35 -13.50 -1.85
N GLY A 1185 70.57 -13.10 -1.44
CA GLY A 1185 71.82 -13.54 -2.08
C GLY A 1185 72.22 -12.75 -3.34
N VAL A 1186 71.43 -11.76 -3.76
CA VAL A 1186 71.75 -10.87 -4.89
C VAL A 1186 72.18 -9.50 -4.34
N ARG A 1187 73.26 -8.93 -4.89
CA ARG A 1187 73.66 -7.56 -4.58
C ARG A 1187 72.75 -6.60 -5.34
N GLN A 1188 72.02 -5.77 -4.60
CA GLN A 1188 71.14 -4.76 -5.16
C GLN A 1188 71.68 -3.37 -4.76
N PRO A 1189 72.07 -2.53 -5.73
CA PRO A 1189 72.39 -1.14 -5.45
C PRO A 1189 71.09 -0.37 -5.14
N ILE A 1190 71.04 0.29 -3.98
CA ILE A 1190 69.98 1.24 -3.62
C ILE A 1190 70.58 2.64 -3.72
N ASP A 1191 70.23 3.40 -4.75
CA ASP A 1191 70.75 4.77 -4.85
C ASP A 1191 70.20 5.61 -3.69
N GLN A 1192 71.06 6.43 -3.10
CA GLN A 1192 70.71 7.36 -2.01
C GLN A 1192 70.63 8.80 -2.54
N GLY A 1193 71.31 9.06 -3.65
CA GLY A 1193 71.27 10.29 -4.43
C GLY A 1193 72.58 11.06 -4.41
N LEU A 1194 72.53 12.38 -4.58
CA LEU A 1194 73.72 13.21 -4.81
C LEU A 1194 74.14 13.96 -3.53
N THR A 1195 75.45 14.16 -3.37
CA THR A 1195 75.97 15.05 -2.32
C THR A 1195 75.64 16.51 -2.60
N ASN A 1196 75.32 17.26 -1.54
CA ASN A 1196 75.03 18.69 -1.59
C ASN A 1196 76.29 19.55 -1.90
N GLY A 1197 76.13 20.88 -1.92
CA GLY A 1197 77.22 21.83 -2.17
C GLY A 1197 78.43 21.73 -1.21
N ALA A 1198 78.22 21.15 -0.02
CA ALA A 1198 79.24 20.86 0.98
C ALA A 1198 79.77 19.41 0.91
N GLY A 1199 79.47 18.68 -0.17
CA GLY A 1199 79.87 17.29 -0.37
C GLY A 1199 79.19 16.30 0.58
N GLN A 1200 78.09 16.70 1.23
CA GLN A 1200 77.42 15.90 2.26
C GLN A 1200 76.18 15.18 1.72
N ILE A 1201 75.90 13.99 2.24
CA ILE A 1201 74.64 13.26 2.02
C ILE A 1201 74.33 12.38 3.24
N THR A 1202 73.05 12.33 3.64
CA THR A 1202 72.55 11.36 4.62
C THR A 1202 72.08 10.11 3.90
N ILE A 1203 72.57 8.94 4.31
CA ILE A 1203 72.11 7.62 3.86
C ILE A 1203 71.06 7.10 4.82
N MET A 1204 69.94 6.59 4.27
CA MET A 1204 68.84 5.95 5.00
C MET A 1204 68.68 4.49 4.54
N ALA A 1205 68.36 3.58 5.47
CA ALA A 1205 68.20 2.16 5.16
C ALA A 1205 66.97 1.55 5.85
N HIS A 1206 66.36 0.55 5.19
CA HIS A 1206 65.29 -0.29 5.75
C HIS A 1206 65.84 -1.33 6.75
N SER A 1207 65.11 -1.61 7.83
CA SER A 1207 65.53 -2.47 8.96
C SER A 1207 66.03 -3.88 8.56
N LYS A 1208 65.38 -4.55 7.59
CA LYS A 1208 65.80 -5.86 7.05
C LYS A 1208 67.12 -5.87 6.27
N ALA A 1209 67.64 -4.73 5.83
CA ALA A 1209 68.81 -4.68 4.92
C ALA A 1209 70.17 -4.64 5.65
N MET A 1210 70.21 -4.34 6.96
CA MET A 1210 71.48 -4.11 7.68
C MET A 1210 71.88 -5.18 8.70
N CYS A 1211 71.02 -6.16 9.01
CA CYS A 1211 71.39 -7.19 10.00
C CYS A 1211 72.56 -8.12 9.57
N CYS A 1212 73.03 -8.08 8.31
CA CYS A 1212 74.11 -8.96 7.82
C CYS A 1212 74.95 -8.38 6.66
N VAL A 1213 75.30 -7.08 6.64
CA VAL A 1213 76.14 -6.52 5.55
C VAL A 1213 77.36 -5.75 6.09
N PRO A 1214 78.61 -6.09 5.71
CA PRO A 1214 79.74 -5.20 5.90
C PRO A 1214 79.60 -4.03 4.91
N VAL A 1215 79.39 -2.81 5.42
CA VAL A 1215 79.30 -1.59 4.61
C VAL A 1215 80.59 -1.42 3.81
N ARG A 1216 80.56 -1.69 2.50
CA ARG A 1216 81.52 -1.17 1.53
C ARG A 1216 80.82 -0.06 0.76
N SER A 1217 81.06 1.19 1.15
CA SER A 1217 80.67 2.35 0.34
C SER A 1217 81.46 2.32 -0.97
N MET A 1218 80.80 2.10 -2.10
CA MET A 1218 81.35 2.42 -3.41
C MET A 1218 80.81 3.79 -3.82
N VAL A 1219 81.65 4.82 -3.69
CA VAL A 1219 81.45 6.10 -4.38
C VAL A 1219 81.86 5.86 -5.83
N ARG A 1220 80.95 6.08 -6.79
CA ARG A 1220 81.30 6.06 -8.22
C ARG A 1220 81.48 7.48 -8.75
#